data_AF-A0A5C8ANP7-F1
#
_entry.id   AF-A0A5C8ANP7-F1
#
_cell.length_a   1.000
_cell.length_b   1.000
_cell.length_c   1.000
_cell.angle_alpha   90.00
_cell.angle_beta   90.00
_cell.angle_gamma   90.00
#
_symmetry.space_group_name_H-M   'P 1'
#
loop_
_entity.id
_entity.type
_entity.pdbx_description
1 polymer ?
#
loop_
_entity_poly.entity_id
_entity_poly.type
_entity_poly.pdbx_seq_one_letter_code
_entity_poly.pdbx_strand_id
1 'polypeptide(L)'
;MKYVSSIFSILACSLFFAQQQQQTSTAGTFSSEDLIPLDAVTVFSINNISLLKKVSMDELVQYEFMAEVQSELFDGSTQGKTLKESGIDFDQKLNVFYGLNENFEIAGFTFGIKDKKQLFNVFDDFEPAASNIKGVEFYRSYSNYLIIKGNSGIVLRVDPSYEKVSVITDSIWYARGFGYFDDGTSEEDEYEEIDDYGYEIPSNSDIEEAENEVIEEEQIEGEMDETDLLSKNYWEMRDSITVELQSKYMTKICDDLFVKELNLKKQDPKLAAQLLHTSDGIFYLDNSRNFRNSRGLWHFQTLFPELFSDMKDLYTGNVMLGDIELKENSVDIYFEANYGESLGAIYEKLNSTKFDKNVLKYIHESSTGFFTYNINLKEGYNQAYDIIIPILSKEKDPRISSNVLMAELINEFVDTDALFETYKGSMFGSFNGIKKVKTTRIEFIYDENTFEYEEKEIQGEEDMPIFTLGFSTNRSDIPEKILKHFGRMTSRFKNMGSYWMVEDAVFNSVPLYIINKNGLLIFTNDEDLAKNHSDGYGSNALKGKRAKAAKSSKFMYGYFDWGVALSSLPREMFNTRQNEILDAMRGKTGVLELVSSDITKTKTKFNLTYNFDGTYDNSGKYLLDLVNSVYVLSK
;
A
#
# COMPACT_ATOMS: atom_id res chain seq x y z
N MET A 1 -9.91 9.61 -65.09
CA MET A 1 -10.39 9.54 -63.69
C MET A 1 -11.29 8.30 -63.54
N LYS A 2 -10.90 7.03 -63.40
CA LYS A 2 -9.67 6.32 -63.00
C LYS A 2 -9.05 6.87 -61.72
N TYR A 3 -9.00 6.03 -60.68
CA TYR A 3 -8.52 6.25 -59.30
C TYR A 3 -9.52 6.78 -58.26
N VAL A 4 -10.54 5.98 -57.90
CA VAL A 4 -11.09 5.96 -56.51
C VAL A 4 -11.60 4.55 -56.11
N SER A 5 -12.02 3.68 -57.05
CA SER A 5 -12.59 2.36 -56.67
C SER A 5 -11.58 1.22 -56.42
N SER A 6 -10.27 1.52 -56.30
CA SER A 6 -9.22 0.50 -56.12
C SER A 6 -8.50 0.58 -54.77
N ILE A 7 -8.90 1.52 -53.90
CA ILE A 7 -8.31 1.68 -52.55
C ILE A 7 -9.19 1.01 -51.47
N PHE A 8 -10.48 0.83 -51.73
CA PHE A 8 -11.39 0.14 -50.79
C PHE A 8 -11.27 -1.39 -50.80
N SER A 9 -10.74 -2.00 -51.86
CA SER A 9 -10.54 -3.45 -51.93
C SER A 9 -9.18 -3.91 -51.39
N ILE A 10 -8.24 -2.99 -51.17
CA ILE A 10 -6.92 -3.28 -50.60
C ILE A 10 -6.91 -3.07 -49.08
N LEU A 11 -7.65 -2.09 -48.54
CA LEU A 11 -7.84 -1.95 -47.09
C LEU A 11 -8.68 -3.07 -46.47
N ALA A 12 -9.62 -3.65 -47.22
CA ALA A 12 -10.45 -4.76 -46.75
C ALA A 12 -9.71 -6.12 -46.73
N CYS A 13 -8.63 -6.29 -47.52
CA CYS A 13 -7.82 -7.51 -47.48
C CYS A 13 -6.71 -7.46 -46.41
N SER A 14 -6.19 -6.28 -46.04
CA SER A 14 -5.21 -6.15 -44.95
C SER A 14 -5.83 -6.27 -43.55
N LEU A 15 -7.13 -6.02 -43.40
CA LEU A 15 -7.87 -6.26 -42.15
C LEU A 15 -8.26 -7.74 -41.96
N PHE A 16 -8.39 -8.52 -43.03
CA PHE A 16 -8.66 -9.96 -42.94
C PHE A 16 -7.39 -10.82 -42.82
N PHE A 17 -6.24 -10.38 -43.36
CA PHE A 17 -4.97 -11.11 -43.18
C PHE A 17 -4.27 -10.85 -41.85
N ALA A 18 -4.48 -9.70 -41.20
CA ALA A 18 -4.00 -9.44 -39.83
C ALA A 18 -4.79 -10.23 -38.76
N GLN A 19 -6.01 -10.67 -39.06
CA GLN A 19 -6.79 -11.57 -38.19
C GLN A 19 -6.55 -13.06 -38.47
N GLN A 20 -5.87 -13.43 -39.57
CA GLN A 20 -5.62 -14.85 -39.91
C GLN A 20 -4.18 -15.34 -39.70
N GLN A 21 -3.21 -14.47 -39.36
CA GLN A 21 -1.87 -14.92 -38.96
C GLN A 21 -1.68 -15.14 -37.45
N GLN A 22 -2.75 -15.12 -36.66
CA GLN A 22 -2.79 -15.64 -35.28
C GLN A 22 -3.75 -16.83 -35.10
N GLN A 23 -4.17 -17.48 -36.19
CA GLN A 23 -4.97 -18.70 -36.16
C GLN A 23 -4.27 -19.84 -36.91
N THR A 24 -3.13 -20.26 -36.38
CA THR A 24 -2.73 -21.67 -36.45
C THR A 24 -2.23 -22.11 -35.07
N SER A 25 -3.11 -22.06 -34.08
CA SER A 25 -3.02 -22.94 -32.92
C SER A 25 -4.29 -23.80 -32.87
N THR A 26 -4.05 -25.09 -33.01
CA THR A 26 -4.90 -26.20 -32.61
C THR A 26 -5.74 -25.90 -31.35
N ALA A 27 -6.99 -26.40 -31.32
CA ALA A 27 -7.89 -26.55 -30.17
C ALA A 27 -7.51 -25.76 -28.88
N GLY A 28 -8.30 -24.73 -28.56
CA GLY A 28 -8.10 -23.75 -27.48
C GLY A 28 -7.18 -24.18 -26.34
N THR A 29 -5.93 -23.73 -26.39
CA THR A 29 -4.96 -23.91 -25.32
C THR A 29 -5.36 -23.08 -24.11
N PHE A 30 -5.65 -23.76 -23.01
CA PHE A 30 -5.97 -23.20 -21.71
C PHE A 30 -4.72 -22.58 -21.08
N SER A 31 -4.68 -21.25 -20.91
CA SER A 31 -3.49 -20.50 -20.47
C SER A 31 -3.40 -20.38 -18.95
N SER A 32 -2.20 -20.14 -18.42
CA SER A 32 -1.98 -19.87 -17.00
C SER A 32 -2.89 -18.76 -16.45
N GLU A 33 -3.18 -17.74 -17.26
CA GLU A 33 -4.03 -16.62 -16.88
C GLU A 33 -5.52 -17.01 -16.76
N ASP A 34 -5.93 -18.14 -17.36
CA ASP A 34 -7.30 -18.67 -17.23
C ASP A 34 -7.52 -19.42 -15.91
N LEU A 35 -6.46 -19.60 -15.11
CA LEU A 35 -6.51 -20.24 -13.80
C LEU A 35 -6.63 -19.26 -12.63
N ILE A 36 -6.62 -17.95 -12.87
CA ILE A 36 -6.70 -16.95 -11.79
C ILE A 36 -8.09 -17.04 -11.11
N PRO A 37 -8.17 -17.43 -9.83
CA PRO A 37 -9.45 -17.65 -9.16
C PRO A 37 -10.30 -16.37 -9.13
N LEU A 38 -11.62 -16.54 -9.20
CA LEU A 38 -12.55 -15.40 -9.17
C LEU A 38 -12.43 -14.56 -7.88
N ASP A 39 -12.18 -15.21 -6.76
CA ASP A 39 -12.06 -14.56 -5.45
C ASP A 39 -10.76 -13.76 -5.28
N ALA A 40 -9.82 -13.80 -6.25
CA ALA A 40 -8.61 -12.99 -6.21
C ALA A 40 -8.94 -11.50 -6.34
N VAL A 41 -8.41 -10.70 -5.42
CA VAL A 41 -8.57 -9.23 -5.36
C VAL A 41 -7.27 -8.50 -5.69
N THR A 42 -6.13 -9.17 -5.53
CA THR A 42 -4.82 -8.70 -5.99
C THR A 42 -4.25 -9.72 -6.95
N VAL A 43 -3.72 -9.26 -8.08
CA VAL A 43 -2.98 -10.08 -9.03
C VAL A 43 -1.72 -9.34 -9.44
N PHE A 44 -0.58 -10.00 -9.29
CA PHE A 44 0.69 -9.56 -9.84
C PHE A 44 1.15 -10.58 -10.89
N SER A 45 1.22 -10.14 -12.14
CA SER A 45 1.59 -10.98 -13.27
C SER A 45 2.96 -10.60 -13.81
N ILE A 46 3.86 -11.56 -13.89
CA ILE A 46 5.21 -11.38 -14.41
C ILE A 46 5.27 -11.92 -15.83
N ASN A 47 5.75 -11.09 -16.76
CA ASN A 47 6.10 -11.54 -18.09
C ASN A 47 7.50 -12.14 -18.09
N ASN A 48 7.54 -13.44 -17.77
CA ASN A 48 8.76 -14.20 -17.54
C ASN A 48 9.77 -14.09 -18.68
N ILE A 49 9.34 -14.15 -19.95
CA ILE A 49 10.24 -14.00 -21.11
C ILE A 49 11.01 -12.69 -21.06
N SER A 50 10.34 -11.60 -20.68
CA SER A 50 10.94 -10.27 -20.68
C SER A 50 11.87 -10.08 -19.47
N LEU A 51 11.47 -10.58 -18.31
CA LEU A 51 12.30 -10.55 -17.10
C LEU A 51 13.55 -11.44 -17.24
N LEU A 52 13.41 -12.66 -17.75
CA LEU A 52 14.51 -13.62 -17.92
C LEU A 52 15.52 -13.23 -18.99
N LYS A 53 15.16 -12.32 -19.92
CA LYS A 53 16.13 -11.67 -20.82
C LYS A 53 17.04 -10.70 -20.09
N LYS A 54 16.63 -10.20 -18.92
CA LYS A 54 17.32 -9.16 -18.16
C LYS A 54 18.00 -9.71 -16.90
N VAL A 55 17.39 -10.68 -16.23
CA VAL A 55 17.92 -11.31 -15.02
C VAL A 55 17.91 -12.82 -15.18
N SER A 56 19.04 -13.47 -14.92
CA SER A 56 19.11 -14.93 -15.01
C SER A 56 18.37 -15.59 -13.85
N MET A 57 17.86 -16.81 -14.05
CA MET A 57 17.18 -17.54 -12.98
C MET A 57 18.12 -17.85 -11.80
N ASP A 58 19.41 -18.09 -12.09
CA ASP A 58 20.43 -18.37 -11.07
C ASP A 58 20.70 -17.16 -10.17
N GLU A 59 20.40 -15.94 -10.65
CA GLU A 59 20.44 -14.71 -9.86
C GLU A 59 19.12 -14.48 -9.11
N LEU A 60 17.97 -14.79 -9.71
CA LEU A 60 16.65 -14.67 -9.07
C LEU A 60 16.56 -15.49 -7.77
N VAL A 61 17.10 -16.71 -7.74
CA VAL A 61 17.05 -17.58 -6.56
C VAL A 61 18.00 -17.17 -5.44
N GLN A 62 18.88 -16.18 -5.65
CA GLN A 62 19.75 -15.65 -4.59
C GLN A 62 19.01 -14.68 -3.67
N TYR A 63 17.84 -14.19 -4.08
CA TYR A 63 17.04 -13.30 -3.27
C TYR A 63 16.26 -14.09 -2.21
N GLU A 64 16.21 -13.57 -0.99
CA GLU A 64 15.55 -14.16 0.16
C GLU A 64 14.03 -14.27 -0.02
N PHE A 65 13.40 -13.28 -0.65
CA PHE A 65 11.97 -13.39 -1.01
C PHE A 65 11.70 -14.53 -1.99
N MET A 66 12.63 -14.75 -2.93
CA MET A 66 12.53 -15.88 -3.84
C MET A 66 12.88 -17.17 -3.15
N ALA A 67 13.79 -17.19 -2.17
CA ALA A 67 14.09 -18.36 -1.37
C ALA A 67 12.89 -18.81 -0.52
N GLU A 68 12.09 -17.86 -0.04
CA GLU A 68 10.92 -18.14 0.77
C GLU A 68 9.70 -18.52 -0.09
N VAL A 69 9.50 -17.83 -1.22
CA VAL A 69 8.62 -18.33 -2.28
C VAL A 69 9.07 -19.74 -2.67
N GLN A 70 10.36 -19.98 -2.83
CA GLN A 70 10.92 -21.29 -3.15
C GLN A 70 10.73 -22.33 -2.03
N SER A 71 10.77 -21.96 -0.75
CA SER A 71 10.52 -22.88 0.35
C SER A 71 9.03 -23.18 0.51
N GLU A 72 8.16 -22.19 0.31
CA GLU A 72 6.70 -22.37 0.23
C GLU A 72 6.30 -23.18 -1.02
N LEU A 73 7.08 -23.08 -2.10
CA LEU A 73 6.91 -23.86 -3.31
C LEU A 73 7.41 -25.31 -3.18
N PHE A 74 8.50 -25.55 -2.44
CA PHE A 74 9.29 -26.80 -2.45
C PHE A 74 9.53 -27.37 -1.04
N ASP A 75 8.50 -27.33 -0.18
CA ASP A 75 8.49 -27.66 1.25
C ASP A 75 9.44 -28.81 1.65
N GLY A 76 10.68 -28.46 2.02
CA GLY A 76 11.61 -29.37 2.72
C GLY A 76 13.02 -29.53 2.11
N SER A 77 13.26 -29.29 0.81
CA SER A 77 14.64 -29.31 0.29
C SER A 77 14.80 -28.63 -1.08
N THR A 78 15.38 -27.42 -1.05
CA THR A 78 15.77 -26.67 -2.26
C THR A 78 17.17 -27.06 -2.77
N GLN A 79 17.83 -28.05 -2.15
CA GLN A 79 19.23 -28.34 -2.39
C GLN A 79 19.45 -28.91 -3.80
N GLY A 80 19.93 -28.05 -4.71
CA GLY A 80 20.22 -28.39 -6.12
C GLY A 80 19.02 -28.35 -7.07
N LYS A 81 17.86 -27.85 -6.65
CA LYS A 81 16.66 -27.67 -7.50
C LYS A 81 16.47 -26.20 -7.83
N THR A 82 16.26 -25.86 -9.11
CA THR A 82 16.07 -24.46 -9.56
C THR A 82 14.75 -24.29 -10.31
N LEU A 83 14.16 -23.09 -10.26
CA LEU A 83 13.00 -22.70 -11.09
C LEU A 83 13.27 -22.90 -12.61
N LYS A 84 14.52 -22.92 -13.05
CA LYS A 84 14.90 -23.19 -14.45
C LYS A 84 14.72 -24.66 -14.84
N GLU A 85 14.89 -25.56 -13.87
CA GLU A 85 14.80 -27.01 -14.02
C GLU A 85 13.46 -27.56 -13.51
N SER A 86 12.54 -26.68 -13.11
CA SER A 86 11.20 -27.02 -12.62
C SER A 86 10.21 -27.42 -13.72
N GLY A 87 10.63 -27.40 -14.99
CA GLY A 87 9.72 -27.67 -16.10
C GLY A 87 8.60 -26.65 -16.27
N ILE A 88 8.70 -25.47 -15.64
CA ILE A 88 7.78 -24.33 -15.86
C ILE A 88 7.97 -23.77 -17.27
N ASP A 89 6.85 -23.45 -17.91
CA ASP A 89 6.80 -22.78 -19.21
C ASP A 89 6.85 -21.26 -19.01
N PHE A 90 8.04 -20.70 -19.20
CA PHE A 90 8.28 -19.26 -19.13
C PHE A 90 7.75 -18.49 -20.35
N ASP A 91 7.22 -19.17 -21.37
CA ASP A 91 6.50 -18.50 -22.46
C ASP A 91 5.09 -18.06 -22.03
N GLN A 92 4.62 -18.56 -20.87
CA GLN A 92 3.40 -18.11 -20.20
C GLN A 92 3.73 -17.20 -19.01
N LYS A 93 2.76 -16.35 -18.63
CA LYS A 93 2.91 -15.47 -17.47
C LYS A 93 2.88 -16.27 -16.18
N LEU A 94 3.65 -15.83 -15.20
CA LEU A 94 3.48 -16.27 -13.82
C LEU A 94 2.54 -15.27 -13.14
N ASN A 95 1.43 -15.74 -12.57
CA ASN A 95 0.44 -14.86 -11.94
C ASN A 95 0.34 -15.20 -10.47
N VAL A 96 0.88 -14.33 -9.61
CA VAL A 96 0.72 -14.42 -8.16
C VAL A 96 -0.58 -13.72 -7.79
N PHE A 97 -1.40 -14.35 -6.95
CA PHE A 97 -2.69 -13.78 -6.57
C PHE A 97 -2.97 -13.93 -5.08
N TYR A 98 -3.75 -12.99 -4.58
CA TYR A 98 -4.29 -12.99 -3.23
C TYR A 98 -5.76 -12.59 -3.27
N GLY A 99 -6.57 -13.19 -2.41
CA GLY A 99 -8.00 -12.93 -2.31
C GLY A 99 -8.48 -13.09 -0.87
N LEU A 100 -9.36 -12.20 -0.44
CA LEU A 100 -10.03 -12.32 0.85
C LEU A 100 -11.52 -12.09 0.63
N ASN A 101 -12.37 -12.95 1.20
CA ASN A 101 -13.81 -12.76 1.28
C ASN A 101 -14.33 -13.09 2.69
N GLU A 102 -15.64 -12.94 2.91
CA GLU A 102 -16.30 -13.19 4.21
C GLU A 102 -16.12 -14.62 4.76
N ASN A 103 -15.76 -15.57 3.90
CA ASN A 103 -15.72 -17.00 4.22
C ASN A 103 -14.30 -17.56 4.30
N PHE A 104 -13.40 -17.11 3.43
CA PHE A 104 -12.05 -17.63 3.31
C PHE A 104 -11.10 -16.63 2.63
N GLU A 105 -9.82 -16.91 2.82
CA GLU A 105 -8.69 -16.30 2.16
C GLU A 105 -8.12 -17.28 1.13
N ILE A 106 -7.61 -16.74 0.02
CA ILE A 106 -6.87 -17.49 -0.98
C ILE A 106 -5.54 -16.82 -1.27
N ALA A 107 -4.53 -17.66 -1.45
CA ALA A 107 -3.23 -17.24 -1.94
C ALA A 107 -2.69 -18.32 -2.86
N GLY A 108 -1.87 -17.91 -3.82
CA GLY A 108 -1.25 -18.86 -4.72
C GLY A 108 -0.72 -18.21 -5.98
N PHE A 109 -0.38 -19.06 -6.94
CA PHE A 109 0.08 -18.60 -8.24
C PHE A 109 -0.27 -19.59 -9.35
N THR A 110 -0.37 -19.07 -10.57
CA THR A 110 -0.61 -19.86 -11.78
C THR A 110 0.57 -19.76 -12.73
N PHE A 111 0.84 -20.85 -13.45
CA PHE A 111 2.01 -20.98 -14.32
C PHE A 111 1.75 -21.95 -15.47
N GLY A 112 2.52 -21.82 -16.54
CA GLY A 112 2.54 -22.80 -17.62
C GLY A 112 3.47 -23.97 -17.30
N ILE A 113 3.22 -25.14 -17.91
CA ILE A 113 4.00 -26.37 -17.72
C ILE A 113 4.58 -26.79 -19.07
N LYS A 114 5.91 -26.83 -19.13
CA LYS A 114 6.70 -27.29 -20.29
C LYS A 114 7.08 -28.75 -20.18
N ASP A 115 7.50 -29.21 -19.00
CA ASP A 115 7.85 -30.60 -18.73
C ASP A 115 7.36 -31.04 -17.35
N LYS A 116 6.34 -31.89 -17.34
CA LYS A 116 5.73 -32.39 -16.11
C LYS A 116 6.66 -33.28 -15.28
N LYS A 117 7.59 -34.01 -15.88
CA LYS A 117 8.54 -34.83 -15.11
C LYS A 117 9.52 -33.96 -14.36
N GLN A 118 10.01 -32.91 -15.01
CA GLN A 118 10.85 -31.90 -14.37
C GLN A 118 10.09 -31.16 -13.26
N LEU A 119 8.79 -30.89 -13.47
CA LEU A 119 7.92 -30.32 -12.45
C LEU A 119 7.88 -31.19 -11.19
N PHE A 120 7.60 -32.48 -11.29
CA PHE A 120 7.54 -33.37 -10.11
C PHE A 120 8.91 -33.77 -9.55
N ASN A 121 10.02 -33.47 -10.23
CA ASN A 121 11.34 -33.53 -9.58
C ASN A 121 11.53 -32.38 -8.60
N VAL A 122 10.81 -31.28 -8.81
CA VAL A 122 10.93 -30.04 -8.05
C VAL A 122 9.81 -29.93 -7.01
N PHE A 123 8.58 -30.26 -7.38
CA PHE A 123 7.41 -30.43 -6.52
C PHE A 123 7.27 -31.91 -6.09
N ASP A 124 8.29 -32.45 -5.41
CA ASP A 124 8.36 -33.87 -5.05
C ASP A 124 7.62 -34.23 -3.75
N ASP A 125 7.22 -33.24 -2.97
CA ASP A 125 6.37 -33.31 -1.78
C ASP A 125 4.86 -33.40 -2.11
N PHE A 126 4.49 -33.14 -3.36
CA PHE A 126 3.10 -33.20 -3.83
C PHE A 126 2.66 -34.62 -4.19
N GLU A 127 1.81 -35.21 -3.35
CA GLU A 127 1.25 -36.54 -3.58
C GLU A 127 -0.01 -36.49 -4.45
N PRO A 128 -0.24 -37.46 -5.36
CA PRO A 128 -1.46 -37.54 -6.15
C PRO A 128 -2.71 -37.64 -5.25
N ALA A 129 -3.68 -36.76 -5.48
CA ALA A 129 -4.97 -36.77 -4.82
C ALA A 129 -6.10 -37.15 -5.81
N ALA A 130 -7.19 -37.70 -5.29
CA ALA A 130 -8.34 -38.08 -6.11
C ALA A 130 -8.98 -36.85 -6.76
N SER A 131 -9.08 -36.86 -8.09
CA SER A 131 -9.76 -35.83 -8.86
C SER A 131 -11.12 -36.34 -9.36
N ASN A 132 -12.18 -35.63 -8.99
CA ASN A 132 -13.53 -35.87 -9.53
C ASN A 132 -13.80 -35.08 -10.82
N ILE A 133 -12.82 -34.33 -11.31
CA ILE A 133 -12.97 -33.44 -12.48
C ILE A 133 -12.21 -34.03 -13.67
N LYS A 134 -12.93 -34.32 -14.75
CA LYS A 134 -12.36 -34.95 -15.93
C LYS A 134 -11.27 -34.07 -16.57
N GLY A 135 -10.08 -34.64 -16.76
CA GLY A 135 -8.96 -33.95 -17.40
C GLY A 135 -8.22 -32.97 -16.49
N VAL A 136 -8.45 -33.04 -15.18
CA VAL A 136 -7.77 -32.26 -14.17
C VAL A 136 -7.10 -33.19 -13.19
N GLU A 137 -5.83 -32.94 -12.91
CA GLU A 137 -5.02 -33.73 -12.00
C GLU A 137 -4.80 -32.94 -10.71
N PHE A 138 -4.98 -33.61 -9.58
CA PHE A 138 -4.85 -33.01 -8.25
C PHE A 138 -3.66 -33.62 -7.54
N TYR A 139 -2.89 -32.77 -6.88
CA TYR A 139 -1.81 -33.16 -6.00
C TYR A 139 -1.87 -32.29 -4.74
N ARG A 140 -1.44 -32.84 -3.61
CA ARG A 140 -1.53 -32.17 -2.31
C ARG A 140 -0.20 -32.28 -1.56
N SER A 141 0.19 -31.19 -0.91
CA SER A 141 1.28 -31.13 0.07
C SER A 141 0.77 -30.31 1.27
N TYR A 142 0.66 -30.91 2.45
CA TYR A 142 0.07 -30.31 3.67
C TYR A 142 -1.21 -29.48 3.40
N SER A 143 -1.06 -28.14 3.37
CA SER A 143 -2.13 -27.14 3.16
C SER A 143 -2.25 -26.61 1.72
N ASN A 144 -1.32 -26.99 0.84
CA ASN A 144 -1.20 -26.52 -0.53
C ASN A 144 -1.75 -27.56 -1.52
N TYR A 145 -2.38 -27.05 -2.59
CA TYR A 145 -2.91 -27.87 -3.68
C TYR A 145 -2.22 -27.49 -4.98
N LEU A 146 -1.63 -28.47 -5.66
CA LEU A 146 -1.15 -28.34 -7.03
C LEU A 146 -2.19 -28.98 -7.95
N ILE A 147 -2.79 -28.18 -8.82
CA ILE A 147 -3.85 -28.62 -9.72
C ILE A 147 -3.42 -28.35 -11.16
N ILE A 148 -3.49 -29.36 -12.03
CA ILE A 148 -3.01 -29.30 -13.40
C ILE A 148 -4.15 -29.59 -14.39
N LYS A 149 -4.38 -28.69 -15.36
CA LYS A 149 -5.29 -28.90 -16.51
C LYS A 149 -4.54 -28.60 -17.80
N GLY A 150 -4.25 -29.64 -18.59
CA GLY A 150 -3.45 -29.51 -19.80
C GLY A 150 -2.01 -29.10 -19.49
N ASN A 151 -1.55 -27.99 -20.07
CA ASN A 151 -0.19 -27.46 -19.89
C ASN A 151 -0.16 -26.25 -18.94
N SER A 152 -1.12 -26.15 -18.02
CA SER A 152 -1.22 -25.04 -17.06
C SER A 152 -1.47 -25.60 -15.67
N GLY A 153 -0.77 -25.02 -14.69
CA GLY A 153 -0.83 -25.39 -13.28
C GLY A 153 -1.25 -24.21 -12.41
N ILE A 154 -1.88 -24.53 -11.28
CA ILE A 154 -2.15 -23.61 -10.18
C ILE A 154 -1.66 -24.27 -8.89
N VAL A 155 -0.88 -23.52 -8.10
CA VAL A 155 -0.72 -23.81 -6.67
C VAL A 155 -1.65 -22.89 -5.93
N LEU A 156 -2.45 -23.48 -5.04
CA LEU A 156 -3.52 -22.80 -4.34
C LEU A 156 -3.54 -23.21 -2.87
N ARG A 157 -3.58 -22.22 -2.00
CA ARG A 157 -3.92 -22.34 -0.59
C ARG A 157 -5.25 -21.67 -0.33
N VAL A 158 -6.09 -22.31 0.48
CA VAL A 158 -7.40 -21.80 0.88
C VAL A 158 -7.49 -21.91 2.39
N ASP A 159 -7.62 -20.76 3.05
CA ASP A 159 -7.66 -20.68 4.50
C ASP A 159 -9.04 -20.16 4.92
N PRO A 160 -9.88 -20.99 5.59
CA PRO A 160 -11.16 -20.53 6.11
C PRO A 160 -11.00 -19.35 7.08
N SER A 161 -11.97 -18.42 7.07
CA SER A 161 -11.99 -17.30 8.00
C SER A 161 -12.04 -17.78 9.44
N TYR A 162 -11.17 -17.22 10.30
CA TYR A 162 -11.15 -17.49 11.74
C TYR A 162 -12.54 -17.33 12.35
N GLU A 163 -13.20 -16.19 12.12
CA GLU A 163 -14.55 -15.92 12.63
C GLU A 163 -15.55 -17.00 12.20
N LYS A 164 -15.44 -17.47 10.95
CA LYS A 164 -16.38 -18.48 10.44
C LYS A 164 -16.15 -19.83 11.09
N VAL A 165 -14.89 -20.21 11.29
CA VAL A 165 -14.49 -21.41 12.01
C VAL A 165 -14.97 -21.32 13.46
N SER A 166 -14.67 -20.22 14.16
CA SER A 166 -15.04 -20.02 15.56
C SER A 166 -16.54 -20.06 15.77
N VAL A 167 -17.33 -19.29 14.99
CA VAL A 167 -18.80 -19.29 15.10
C VAL A 167 -19.42 -20.69 14.92
N ILE A 168 -18.89 -21.49 13.99
CA ILE A 168 -19.38 -22.86 13.78
C ILE A 168 -18.93 -23.77 14.94
N THR A 169 -17.70 -23.61 15.41
CA THR A 169 -17.14 -24.38 16.53
C THR A 169 -17.93 -24.09 17.80
N ASP A 170 -18.11 -22.83 18.15
CA ASP A 170 -18.88 -22.37 19.31
C ASP A 170 -20.33 -22.87 19.25
N SER A 171 -20.95 -22.78 18.08
CA SER A 171 -22.32 -23.26 17.90
C SER A 171 -22.44 -24.78 18.14
N ILE A 172 -21.49 -25.58 17.64
CA ILE A 172 -21.48 -27.03 17.85
C ILE A 172 -21.12 -27.35 19.30
N TRP A 173 -20.16 -26.64 19.88
CA TRP A 173 -19.71 -26.79 21.27
C TRP A 173 -20.84 -26.51 22.26
N TYR A 174 -21.52 -25.38 22.09
CA TYR A 174 -22.69 -24.99 22.86
C TYR A 174 -23.83 -26.00 22.70
N ALA A 175 -24.11 -26.45 21.47
CA ALA A 175 -25.14 -27.46 21.20
C ALA A 175 -24.86 -28.83 21.85
N ARG A 176 -23.58 -29.15 22.14
CA ARG A 176 -23.19 -30.34 22.90
C ARG A 176 -23.35 -30.19 24.42
N GLY A 177 -23.75 -29.01 24.89
CA GLY A 177 -24.03 -28.74 26.30
C GLY A 177 -22.81 -28.27 27.11
N PHE A 178 -21.71 -27.91 26.45
CA PHE A 178 -20.46 -27.49 27.11
C PHE A 178 -20.42 -25.99 27.48
N GLY A 179 -21.49 -25.23 27.22
CA GLY A 179 -21.56 -23.79 27.51
C GLY A 179 -20.83 -22.93 26.47
N TYR A 180 -20.65 -21.64 26.79
CA TYR A 180 -19.79 -20.76 25.99
C TYR A 180 -18.33 -21.15 26.26
N PHE A 181 -17.57 -21.35 25.19
CA PHE A 181 -16.13 -21.48 25.30
C PHE A 181 -15.56 -20.07 25.54
N ASP A 182 -14.90 -19.90 26.67
CA ASP A 182 -14.14 -18.70 27.01
C ASP A 182 -12.68 -19.14 27.00
N ASP A 183 -11.90 -18.65 26.03
CA ASP A 183 -10.50 -19.00 25.87
C ASP A 183 -9.59 -18.25 26.87
N GLY A 184 -10.17 -17.45 27.78
CA GLY A 184 -9.42 -16.62 28.71
C GLY A 184 -8.65 -15.49 28.02
N THR A 185 -8.81 -15.36 26.69
CA THR A 185 -8.41 -14.20 25.90
C THR A 185 -9.64 -13.40 25.50
N SER A 186 -10.61 -13.29 26.42
CA SER A 186 -11.26 -12.00 26.54
C SER A 186 -10.14 -10.99 26.75
N GLU A 187 -9.76 -10.31 25.68
CA GLU A 187 -9.46 -8.89 25.75
C GLU A 187 -10.68 -8.27 26.46
N GLU A 188 -10.71 -8.41 27.79
CA GLU A 188 -11.10 -7.30 28.64
C GLU A 188 -10.13 -6.21 28.18
N ASP A 189 -10.58 -5.46 27.18
CA ASP A 189 -10.21 -4.08 27.02
C ASP A 189 -10.51 -3.45 28.39
N GLU A 190 -9.57 -3.59 29.33
CA GLU A 190 -9.31 -2.52 30.28
C GLU A 190 -8.98 -1.33 29.39
N TYR A 191 -10.04 -0.59 29.03
CA TYR A 191 -9.94 0.80 28.68
C TYR A 191 -9.30 1.47 29.90
N GLU A 192 -7.97 1.42 29.98
CA GLU A 192 -7.25 2.54 30.55
C GLU A 192 -7.66 3.73 29.69
N GLU A 193 -8.60 4.52 30.21
CA GLU A 193 -8.66 5.94 29.89
C GLU A 193 -7.24 6.46 30.05
N ILE A 194 -6.53 6.58 28.92
CA ILE A 194 -5.37 7.45 28.82
C ILE A 194 -5.92 8.86 28.98
N ASP A 195 -6.15 9.25 30.23
CA ASP A 195 -6.15 10.64 30.65
C ASP A 195 -4.74 11.15 30.34
N ASP A 196 -4.65 11.89 29.23
CA ASP A 196 -3.49 12.64 28.76
C ASP A 196 -3.15 13.77 29.75
N TYR A 197 -2.67 13.39 30.92
CA TYR A 197 -1.89 14.24 31.81
C TYR A 197 -0.53 13.60 32.03
N GLY A 198 0.42 14.06 31.23
CA GLY A 198 1.82 13.67 31.31
C GLY A 198 2.36 13.73 32.73
N TYR A 199 2.76 12.57 33.24
CA TYR A 199 3.81 12.42 34.22
C TYR A 199 4.69 11.25 33.77
N GLU A 200 5.93 11.58 33.39
CA GLU A 200 7.00 10.61 33.19
C GLU A 200 7.24 9.85 34.51
N ILE A 201 7.08 8.53 34.49
CA ILE A 201 7.58 7.67 35.57
C ILE A 201 8.97 7.18 35.14
N PRO A 202 10.02 7.43 35.95
CA PRO A 202 11.39 7.08 35.59
C PRO A 202 11.59 5.58 35.56
N SER A 203 12.40 5.14 34.61
CA SER A 203 12.97 3.80 34.55
C SER A 203 13.77 3.52 35.81
N ASN A 204 13.33 2.58 36.63
CA ASN A 204 14.22 1.86 37.53
C ASN A 204 14.22 0.38 37.13
N SER A 205 15.42 -0.05 36.76
CA SER A 205 15.91 -1.41 36.83
C SER A 205 15.65 -2.03 38.20
N ASP A 206 15.62 -3.36 38.20
CA ASP A 206 15.56 -4.27 39.36
C ASP A 206 14.16 -4.73 39.77
N ILE A 207 13.64 -5.72 39.03
CA ILE A 207 12.89 -6.80 39.66
C ILE A 207 13.55 -8.13 39.25
N GLU A 208 13.95 -8.84 40.30
CA GLU A 208 14.76 -10.05 40.35
C GLU A 208 14.22 -11.19 39.47
N GLU A 209 15.15 -12.00 38.98
CA GLU A 209 14.92 -13.33 38.42
C GLU A 209 14.02 -14.16 39.36
N ALA A 210 12.72 -14.21 39.08
CA ALA A 210 11.86 -15.24 39.62
C ALA A 210 12.08 -16.51 38.79
N GLU A 211 12.65 -17.51 39.46
CA GLU A 211 12.97 -18.83 38.96
C GLU A 211 11.83 -19.43 38.13
N ASN A 212 12.18 -20.05 37.00
CA ASN A 212 11.29 -20.92 36.24
C ASN A 212 10.78 -22.05 37.14
N GLU A 213 9.59 -21.90 37.73
CA GLU A 213 8.81 -23.05 38.16
C GLU A 213 8.37 -23.78 36.90
N VAL A 214 9.12 -24.82 36.56
CA VAL A 214 8.69 -25.91 35.70
C VAL A 214 7.42 -26.47 36.35
N ILE A 215 6.26 -26.12 35.81
CA ILE A 215 5.03 -26.85 36.11
C ILE A 215 5.25 -28.23 35.51
N GLU A 216 5.57 -29.20 36.37
CA GLU A 216 5.58 -30.61 36.00
C GLU A 216 4.22 -30.95 35.39
N GLU A 217 4.23 -31.44 34.15
CA GLU A 217 3.08 -32.10 33.55
C GLU A 217 2.68 -33.26 34.46
N GLU A 218 1.68 -33.06 35.32
CA GLU A 218 0.98 -34.18 35.94
C GLU A 218 0.37 -35.00 34.80
N GLN A 219 1.01 -36.13 34.50
CA GLN A 219 0.43 -37.20 33.72
C GLN A 219 -0.88 -37.60 34.40
N ILE A 220 -1.99 -37.20 33.81
CA ILE A 220 -3.30 -37.77 34.12
C ILE A 220 -3.28 -39.20 33.56
N GLU A 221 -2.72 -40.14 34.33
CA GLU A 221 -2.98 -41.57 34.16
C GLU A 221 -4.45 -41.83 34.53
N GLY A 222 -5.30 -41.83 33.51
CA GLY A 222 -6.64 -42.40 33.55
C GLY A 222 -6.85 -43.23 32.30
N GLU A 223 -7.20 -44.50 32.46
CA GLU A 223 -7.58 -45.39 31.35
C GLU A 223 -8.68 -44.71 30.51
N MET A 224 -8.39 -44.41 29.24
CA MET A 224 -9.36 -43.92 28.27
C MET A 224 -10.53 -44.91 28.17
N ASP A 225 -11.72 -44.45 28.53
CA ASP A 225 -12.98 -45.15 28.32
C ASP A 225 -13.25 -45.27 26.79
N GLU A 226 -13.76 -46.42 26.34
CA GLU A 226 -14.18 -46.63 24.94
C GLU A 226 -15.28 -45.67 24.49
N THR A 227 -15.93 -44.94 25.41
CA THR A 227 -16.87 -43.86 25.09
C THR A 227 -16.20 -42.51 24.75
N ASP A 228 -14.90 -42.33 25.03
CA ASP A 228 -14.17 -41.06 24.86
C ASP A 228 -13.75 -40.79 23.40
N LEU A 229 -13.88 -41.80 22.52
CA LEU A 229 -13.66 -41.68 21.07
C LEU A 229 -14.69 -40.76 20.36
N LEU A 230 -15.70 -40.26 21.08
CA LEU A 230 -16.73 -39.34 20.57
C LEU A 230 -16.58 -37.88 21.08
N SER A 231 -15.67 -37.61 22.01
CA SER A 231 -15.46 -36.30 22.65
C SER A 231 -14.19 -35.60 22.16
N LYS A 232 -14.21 -35.09 20.91
CA LYS A 232 -13.20 -34.09 20.50
C LYS A 232 -13.21 -32.92 21.47
N ASN A 233 -12.04 -32.49 21.95
CA ASN A 233 -11.92 -31.24 22.67
C ASN A 233 -12.22 -30.04 21.73
N TYR A 234 -12.33 -28.83 22.27
CA TYR A 234 -12.72 -27.65 21.49
C TYR A 234 -11.76 -27.42 20.31
N TRP A 235 -10.45 -27.54 20.53
CA TRP A 235 -9.42 -27.33 19.51
C TRP A 235 -9.43 -28.41 18.42
N GLU A 236 -9.56 -29.67 18.79
CA GLU A 236 -9.70 -30.78 17.83
C GLU A 236 -10.97 -30.65 16.98
N MET A 237 -12.06 -30.14 17.58
CA MET A 237 -13.29 -29.84 16.87
C MET A 237 -13.09 -28.68 15.89
N ARG A 238 -12.45 -27.60 16.34
CA ARG A 238 -12.10 -26.44 15.53
C ARG A 238 -11.24 -26.82 14.33
N ASP A 239 -10.22 -27.65 14.53
CA ASP A 239 -9.36 -28.16 13.46
C ASP A 239 -10.15 -28.98 12.46
N SER A 240 -11.05 -29.84 12.95
CA SER A 240 -11.92 -30.64 12.09
C SER A 240 -12.85 -29.77 11.24
N ILE A 241 -13.42 -28.72 11.83
CA ILE A 241 -14.26 -27.74 11.12
C ILE A 241 -13.44 -26.98 10.09
N THR A 242 -12.21 -26.59 10.44
CA THR A 242 -11.28 -25.92 9.53
C THR A 242 -11.00 -26.78 8.30
N VAL A 243 -10.67 -28.05 8.49
CA VAL A 243 -10.41 -29.00 7.38
C VAL A 243 -11.66 -29.17 6.49
N GLU A 244 -12.85 -29.29 7.09
CA GLU A 244 -14.09 -29.44 6.31
C GLU A 244 -14.46 -28.17 5.52
N LEU A 245 -14.30 -26.99 6.13
CA LEU A 245 -14.52 -25.73 5.44
C LEU A 245 -13.50 -25.51 4.33
N GLN A 246 -12.22 -25.81 4.57
CA GLN A 246 -11.17 -25.75 3.56
C GLN A 246 -11.51 -26.65 2.36
N SER A 247 -11.90 -27.91 2.60
CA SER A 247 -12.34 -28.84 1.56
C SER A 247 -13.53 -28.32 0.77
N LYS A 248 -14.53 -27.76 1.47
CA LYS A 248 -15.72 -27.16 0.85
C LYS A 248 -15.36 -25.97 -0.05
N TYR A 249 -14.52 -25.06 0.42
CA TYR A 249 -14.13 -23.87 -0.34
C TYR A 249 -13.18 -24.21 -1.49
N MET A 250 -12.25 -25.14 -1.29
CA MET A 250 -11.41 -25.70 -2.36
C MET A 250 -12.27 -26.31 -3.48
N THR A 251 -13.27 -27.12 -3.12
CA THR A 251 -14.19 -27.73 -4.09
C THR A 251 -14.94 -26.66 -4.89
N LYS A 252 -15.43 -25.61 -4.21
CA LYS A 252 -16.11 -24.48 -4.87
C LYS A 252 -15.19 -23.80 -5.90
N ILE A 253 -13.96 -23.47 -5.51
CA ILE A 253 -12.99 -22.80 -6.39
C ILE A 253 -12.65 -23.70 -7.59
N CYS A 254 -12.47 -25.00 -7.36
CA CYS A 254 -12.21 -25.97 -8.41
C CYS A 254 -13.39 -26.12 -9.39
N ASP A 255 -14.62 -26.18 -8.87
CA ASP A 255 -15.82 -26.22 -9.71
C ASP A 255 -15.93 -24.96 -10.57
N ASP A 256 -15.67 -23.78 -9.98
CA ASP A 256 -15.69 -22.53 -10.71
C ASP A 256 -14.62 -22.51 -11.81
N LEU A 257 -13.36 -22.81 -11.50
CA LEU A 257 -12.24 -22.78 -12.45
C LEU A 257 -12.32 -23.85 -13.55
N PHE A 258 -12.65 -25.08 -13.18
CA PHE A 258 -12.42 -26.24 -14.04
C PHE A 258 -13.68 -26.84 -14.65
N VAL A 259 -14.83 -26.72 -13.96
CA VAL A 259 -16.12 -27.24 -14.43
C VAL A 259 -16.93 -26.15 -15.13
N LYS A 260 -17.10 -25.00 -14.48
CA LYS A 260 -17.85 -23.85 -15.03
C LYS A 260 -16.99 -22.93 -15.89
N GLU A 261 -15.67 -23.06 -15.77
CA GLU A 261 -14.67 -22.21 -16.42
C GLU A 261 -14.89 -20.71 -16.14
N LEU A 262 -15.27 -20.39 -14.91
CA LEU A 262 -15.36 -19.05 -14.35
C LEU A 262 -14.03 -18.71 -13.69
N ASN A 263 -13.43 -17.61 -14.11
CA ASN A 263 -12.17 -17.10 -13.58
C ASN A 263 -12.19 -15.57 -13.59
N LEU A 264 -11.28 -14.95 -12.86
CA LEU A 264 -11.26 -13.49 -12.73
C LEU A 264 -11.03 -12.80 -14.07
N LYS A 265 -10.17 -13.35 -14.93
CA LYS A 265 -9.90 -12.82 -16.28
C LYS A 265 -11.15 -12.76 -17.15
N LYS A 266 -12.07 -13.73 -17.07
CA LYS A 266 -13.33 -13.71 -17.81
C LYS A 266 -14.37 -12.77 -17.20
N GLN A 267 -14.34 -12.58 -15.88
CA GLN A 267 -15.31 -11.77 -15.16
C GLN A 267 -14.97 -10.27 -15.15
N ASP A 268 -13.69 -9.92 -15.00
CA ASP A 268 -13.23 -8.54 -14.97
C ASP A 268 -12.59 -8.14 -16.31
N PRO A 269 -13.28 -7.34 -17.14
CA PRO A 269 -12.76 -6.91 -18.43
C PRO A 269 -11.54 -5.99 -18.30
N LYS A 270 -11.35 -5.29 -17.17
CA LYS A 270 -10.17 -4.44 -16.94
C LYS A 270 -8.93 -5.31 -16.73
N LEU A 271 -9.03 -6.35 -15.91
CA LEU A 271 -7.94 -7.32 -15.77
C LEU A 271 -7.65 -8.01 -17.11
N ALA A 272 -8.69 -8.46 -17.81
CA ALA A 272 -8.54 -9.10 -19.11
C ALA A 272 -7.75 -8.24 -20.11
N ALA A 273 -8.08 -6.95 -20.18
CA ALA A 273 -7.37 -5.99 -21.02
C ALA A 273 -5.93 -5.75 -20.54
N GLN A 274 -5.72 -5.59 -19.22
CA GLN A 274 -4.41 -5.36 -18.63
C GLN A 274 -3.46 -6.54 -18.90
N LEU A 275 -3.94 -7.78 -18.81
CA LEU A 275 -3.16 -9.00 -19.09
C LEU A 275 -2.71 -9.14 -20.56
N LEU A 276 -3.24 -8.32 -21.48
CA LEU A 276 -2.78 -8.28 -22.88
C LEU A 276 -1.54 -7.40 -23.08
N HIS A 277 -1.16 -6.61 -22.07
CA HIS A 277 0.01 -5.75 -22.15
C HIS A 277 1.30 -6.58 -22.22
N THR A 278 2.33 -5.98 -22.83
CA THR A 278 3.65 -6.61 -23.06
C THR A 278 4.71 -6.11 -22.08
N SER A 279 4.28 -5.41 -21.03
CA SER A 279 5.09 -4.95 -19.90
C SER A 279 5.81 -6.11 -19.20
N ASP A 280 6.89 -5.79 -18.47
CA ASP A 280 7.68 -6.78 -17.72
C ASP A 280 6.90 -7.31 -16.51
N GLY A 281 6.11 -6.44 -15.88
CA GLY A 281 5.19 -6.79 -14.79
C GLY A 281 3.85 -6.07 -14.95
N ILE A 282 2.79 -6.71 -14.46
CA ILE A 282 1.42 -6.20 -14.49
C ILE A 282 0.85 -6.33 -13.08
N PHE A 283 0.13 -5.30 -12.63
CA PHE A 283 -0.54 -5.29 -11.34
C PHE A 283 -2.03 -5.01 -11.50
N TYR A 284 -2.83 -5.69 -10.70
CA TYR A 284 -4.26 -5.47 -10.54
C TYR A 284 -4.59 -5.52 -9.05
N LEU A 285 -5.37 -4.55 -8.59
CA LEU A 285 -5.89 -4.48 -7.23
C LEU A 285 -7.32 -3.97 -7.23
N ASP A 286 -8.24 -4.81 -6.77
CA ASP A 286 -9.64 -4.50 -6.58
C ASP A 286 -9.88 -3.97 -5.17
N ASN A 287 -9.68 -2.66 -5.00
CA ASN A 287 -9.96 -1.98 -3.74
C ASN A 287 -11.43 -2.02 -3.36
N SER A 288 -12.33 -2.07 -4.35
CA SER A 288 -13.76 -2.21 -4.10
C SER A 288 -14.06 -3.50 -3.33
N ARG A 289 -13.48 -4.64 -3.74
CA ARG A 289 -13.60 -5.91 -3.01
C ARG A 289 -12.78 -5.95 -1.72
N ASN A 290 -11.60 -5.33 -1.67
CA ASN A 290 -10.83 -5.25 -0.43
C ASN A 290 -11.53 -4.43 0.66
N PHE A 291 -12.10 -3.28 0.33
CA PHE A 291 -12.87 -2.46 1.27
C PHE A 291 -14.03 -3.25 1.86
N ARG A 292 -14.75 -4.00 1.02
CA ARG A 292 -15.86 -4.86 1.44
C ARG A 292 -15.45 -5.96 2.41
N ASN A 293 -14.27 -6.54 2.19
CA ASN A 293 -13.86 -7.77 2.84
C ASN A 293 -12.79 -7.53 3.92
N SER A 294 -12.48 -6.26 4.22
CA SER A 294 -11.47 -5.87 5.22
C SER A 294 -11.99 -6.14 6.64
N ARG A 295 -11.26 -6.99 7.38
CA ARG A 295 -11.53 -7.29 8.80
C ARG A 295 -11.36 -6.07 9.70
N GLY A 296 -10.49 -5.12 9.32
CA GLY A 296 -10.26 -3.89 10.09
C GLY A 296 -11.46 -2.93 10.12
N LEU A 297 -12.54 -3.21 9.39
CA LEU A 297 -13.78 -2.44 9.41
C LEU A 297 -14.90 -3.13 10.18
N TRP A 298 -14.64 -4.24 10.88
CA TRP A 298 -15.67 -5.02 11.59
C TRP A 298 -16.51 -4.18 12.57
N HIS A 299 -15.85 -3.33 13.37
CA HIS A 299 -16.54 -2.45 14.31
C HIS A 299 -17.51 -1.49 13.58
N PHE A 300 -17.06 -0.92 12.46
CA PHE A 300 -17.86 -0.03 11.63
C PHE A 300 -19.03 -0.77 10.94
N GLN A 301 -18.78 -1.99 10.44
CA GLN A 301 -19.80 -2.86 9.85
C GLN A 301 -20.89 -3.23 10.86
N THR A 302 -20.50 -3.51 12.11
CA THR A 302 -21.41 -3.96 13.16
C THR A 302 -22.28 -2.82 13.69
N LEU A 303 -21.68 -1.64 13.92
CA LEU A 303 -22.41 -0.49 14.45
C LEU A 303 -23.22 0.24 13.38
N PHE A 304 -22.76 0.26 12.13
CA PHE A 304 -23.36 1.05 11.03
C PHE A 304 -23.51 0.22 9.75
N PRO A 305 -24.31 -0.85 9.74
CA PRO A 305 -24.40 -1.76 8.60
C PRO A 305 -25.00 -1.11 7.34
N GLU A 306 -25.99 -0.23 7.48
CA GLU A 306 -26.59 0.52 6.37
C GLU A 306 -25.56 1.50 5.77
N LEU A 307 -24.89 2.30 6.60
CA LEU A 307 -23.83 3.20 6.17
C LEU A 307 -22.67 2.46 5.50
N PHE A 308 -22.25 1.33 6.06
CA PHE A 308 -21.20 0.51 5.46
C PHE A 308 -21.59 0.04 4.06
N SER A 309 -22.86 -0.34 3.86
CA SER A 309 -23.38 -0.70 2.54
C SER A 309 -23.37 0.48 1.56
N ASP A 310 -23.83 1.66 1.99
CA ASP A 310 -23.82 2.86 1.14
C ASP A 310 -22.37 3.30 0.81
N MET A 311 -21.44 3.16 1.75
CA MET A 311 -20.01 3.43 1.52
C MET A 311 -19.38 2.41 0.57
N LYS A 312 -19.76 1.13 0.64
CA LYS A 312 -19.35 0.11 -0.31
C LYS A 312 -19.78 0.47 -1.74
N ASP A 313 -20.98 1.01 -1.91
CA ASP A 313 -21.46 1.47 -3.22
C ASP A 313 -20.63 2.65 -3.75
N LEU A 314 -20.23 3.59 -2.88
CA LEU A 314 -19.34 4.70 -3.24
C LEU A 314 -17.98 4.23 -3.79
N TYR A 315 -17.40 3.18 -3.19
CA TYR A 315 -16.12 2.61 -3.61
C TYR A 315 -16.25 1.61 -4.76
N THR A 316 -17.46 1.28 -5.22
CA THR A 316 -17.67 0.30 -6.29
C THR A 316 -16.96 0.74 -7.58
N GLY A 317 -16.22 -0.20 -8.18
CA GLY A 317 -15.42 0.06 -9.38
C GLY A 317 -14.06 0.70 -9.11
N ASN A 318 -13.69 0.90 -7.84
CA ASN A 318 -12.33 1.28 -7.44
C ASN A 318 -11.36 0.12 -7.70
N VAL A 319 -10.64 0.23 -8.81
CA VAL A 319 -9.70 -0.78 -9.28
C VAL A 319 -8.42 -0.08 -9.71
N MET A 320 -7.31 -0.51 -9.15
CA MET A 320 -5.98 -0.04 -9.49
C MET A 320 -5.35 -1.01 -10.48
N LEU A 321 -4.83 -0.48 -11.57
CA LEU A 321 -4.12 -1.23 -12.61
C LEU A 321 -2.71 -0.69 -12.72
N GLY A 322 -1.74 -1.53 -13.06
CA GLY A 322 -0.39 -1.06 -13.29
C GLY A 322 0.41 -1.88 -14.28
N ASP A 323 1.39 -1.22 -14.89
CA ASP A 323 2.41 -1.79 -15.75
C ASP A 323 3.79 -1.41 -15.21
N ILE A 324 4.71 -2.37 -15.20
CA ILE A 324 6.11 -2.18 -14.87
C ILE A 324 6.92 -2.41 -16.14
N GLU A 325 7.70 -1.41 -16.53
CA GLU A 325 8.67 -1.49 -17.61
C GLU A 325 10.09 -1.33 -17.05
N LEU A 326 10.90 -2.36 -17.24
CA LEU A 326 12.30 -2.40 -16.90
C LEU A 326 13.12 -1.88 -18.10
N LYS A 327 13.75 -0.71 -17.99
CA LYS A 327 14.59 -0.11 -19.03
C LYS A 327 16.06 -0.31 -18.71
N GLU A 328 17.00 0.13 -19.54
CA GLU A 328 18.43 -0.10 -19.23
C GLU A 328 18.84 0.53 -17.90
N ASN A 329 18.48 1.81 -17.68
CA ASN A 329 18.85 2.62 -16.52
C ASN A 329 17.65 3.21 -15.75
N SER A 330 16.44 2.66 -15.96
CA SER A 330 15.26 3.08 -15.20
C SER A 330 14.26 1.94 -15.00
N VAL A 331 13.44 2.09 -13.97
CA VAL A 331 12.20 1.33 -13.76
C VAL A 331 11.05 2.31 -13.89
N ASP A 332 10.17 2.08 -14.86
CA ASP A 332 8.99 2.89 -15.10
C ASP A 332 7.76 2.12 -14.63
N ILE A 333 7.00 2.71 -13.73
CA ILE A 333 5.78 2.15 -13.18
C ILE A 333 4.62 3.05 -13.60
N TYR A 334 3.78 2.55 -14.49
CA TYR A 334 2.54 3.19 -14.89
C TYR A 334 1.42 2.66 -14.01
N PHE A 335 0.65 3.57 -13.42
CA PHE A 335 -0.43 3.21 -12.50
C PHE A 335 -1.71 3.96 -12.89
N GLU A 336 -2.83 3.25 -12.93
CA GLU A 336 -4.14 3.78 -13.24
C GLU A 336 -5.10 3.45 -12.09
N ALA A 337 -5.47 4.48 -11.32
CA ALA A 337 -6.53 4.37 -10.33
C ALA A 337 -7.87 4.62 -11.01
N ASN A 338 -8.70 3.59 -11.14
CA ASN A 338 -10.06 3.69 -11.65
C ASN A 338 -11.05 3.85 -10.48
N TYR A 339 -12.18 4.51 -10.74
CA TYR A 339 -13.23 4.73 -9.74
C TYR A 339 -14.63 4.59 -10.35
N GLY A 340 -15.63 4.42 -9.49
CA GLY A 340 -17.04 4.61 -9.85
C GLY A 340 -17.41 6.07 -10.07
N GLU A 341 -18.59 6.30 -10.65
CA GLU A 341 -19.06 7.63 -11.06
C GLU A 341 -19.11 8.64 -9.90
N SER A 342 -19.64 8.24 -8.74
CA SER A 342 -19.76 9.12 -7.57
C SER A 342 -18.41 9.57 -7.04
N LEU A 343 -17.50 8.64 -6.78
CA LEU A 343 -16.16 8.96 -6.29
C LEU A 343 -15.34 9.74 -7.34
N GLY A 344 -15.47 9.36 -8.61
CA GLY A 344 -14.80 10.06 -9.70
C GLY A 344 -15.33 11.46 -9.95
N ALA A 345 -16.61 11.75 -9.69
CA ALA A 345 -17.14 13.11 -9.75
C ALA A 345 -16.47 14.03 -8.71
N ILE A 346 -16.24 13.54 -7.49
CA ILE A 346 -15.50 14.27 -6.44
C ILE A 346 -14.06 14.54 -6.90
N TYR A 347 -13.36 13.51 -7.37
CA TYR A 347 -11.97 13.65 -7.81
C TYR A 347 -11.82 14.56 -9.04
N GLU A 348 -12.72 14.51 -10.01
CA GLU A 348 -12.70 15.41 -11.16
C GLU A 348 -12.79 16.88 -10.71
N LYS A 349 -13.69 17.17 -9.77
CA LYS A 349 -13.88 18.52 -9.21
C LYS A 349 -12.67 19.01 -8.44
N LEU A 350 -11.99 18.11 -7.73
CA LEU A 350 -10.73 18.40 -7.05
C LEU A 350 -9.61 18.81 -8.03
N ASN A 351 -9.57 18.37 -9.29
CA ASN A 351 -8.47 18.69 -10.21
C ASN A 351 -8.67 19.99 -11.02
N SER A 352 -9.55 20.90 -10.60
CA SER A 352 -9.95 22.07 -11.41
C SER A 352 -9.06 23.33 -11.25
N THR A 353 -8.01 23.28 -10.43
CA THR A 353 -7.15 24.45 -10.16
C THR A 353 -5.95 24.57 -11.10
N LYS A 354 -5.64 25.79 -11.55
CA LYS A 354 -4.41 26.09 -12.30
C LYS A 354 -3.20 26.22 -11.37
N PHE A 355 -2.11 25.54 -11.74
CA PHE A 355 -0.81 25.63 -11.05
C PHE A 355 -0.35 27.08 -10.82
N ASP A 356 -0.11 27.44 -9.55
CA ASP A 356 0.46 28.74 -9.18
C ASP A 356 1.99 28.72 -9.29
N LYS A 357 2.52 29.34 -10.36
CA LYS A 357 3.97 29.38 -10.63
C LYS A 357 4.80 30.05 -9.54
N ASN A 358 4.19 30.79 -8.60
CA ASN A 358 4.92 31.42 -7.51
C ASN A 358 5.52 30.39 -6.55
N VAL A 359 4.93 29.19 -6.42
CA VAL A 359 5.45 28.13 -5.54
C VAL A 359 6.90 27.77 -5.91
N LEU A 360 7.23 27.77 -7.20
CA LEU A 360 8.56 27.41 -7.69
C LEU A 360 9.67 28.38 -7.25
N LYS A 361 9.32 29.61 -6.86
CA LYS A 361 10.29 30.58 -6.34
C LYS A 361 10.87 30.15 -4.99
N TYR A 362 10.16 29.29 -4.28
CA TYR A 362 10.47 28.85 -2.92
C TYR A 362 10.99 27.41 -2.85
N ILE A 363 11.20 26.80 -4.01
CA ILE A 363 11.90 25.51 -4.14
C ILE A 363 13.30 25.82 -4.64
N HIS A 364 14.33 25.41 -3.90
CA HIS A 364 15.72 25.64 -4.30
C HIS A 364 16.09 24.74 -5.49
N GLU A 365 16.97 25.19 -6.38
CA GLU A 365 17.35 24.42 -7.56
C GLU A 365 18.12 23.12 -7.21
N SER A 366 18.78 23.11 -6.04
CA SER A 366 19.48 21.96 -5.48
C SER A 366 18.68 21.20 -4.42
N SER A 367 17.36 21.40 -4.34
CA SER A 367 16.52 20.64 -3.39
C SER A 367 16.67 19.13 -3.62
N THR A 368 16.96 18.40 -2.56
CA THR A 368 17.08 16.93 -2.55
C THR A 368 15.76 16.26 -2.93
N GLY A 369 14.65 16.81 -2.46
CA GLY A 369 13.32 16.37 -2.86
C GLY A 369 12.31 17.50 -2.84
N PHE A 370 11.31 17.45 -3.70
CA PHE A 370 10.16 18.32 -3.61
C PHE A 370 8.93 17.70 -4.28
N PHE A 371 7.77 18.16 -3.85
CA PHE A 371 6.51 17.85 -4.53
C PHE A 371 5.70 19.12 -4.74
N THR A 372 4.84 19.07 -5.75
CA THR A 372 3.80 20.07 -5.98
C THR A 372 2.47 19.38 -6.18
N TYR A 373 1.44 19.95 -5.59
CA TYR A 373 0.09 19.41 -5.57
C TYR A 373 -0.91 20.51 -5.93
N ASN A 374 -1.83 20.23 -6.85
CA ASN A 374 -2.85 21.20 -7.25
C ASN A 374 -4.24 20.58 -7.10
N ILE A 375 -5.04 21.20 -6.24
CA ILE A 375 -6.44 20.82 -6.02
C ILE A 375 -7.35 22.02 -5.93
N ASN A 376 -8.64 21.82 -6.10
CA ASN A 376 -9.68 22.80 -5.81
C ASN A 376 -10.49 22.26 -4.63
N LEU A 377 -10.07 22.61 -3.41
CA LEU A 377 -10.75 22.15 -2.20
C LEU A 377 -12.22 22.59 -2.15
N LYS A 378 -12.55 23.78 -2.67
CA LYS A 378 -13.93 24.28 -2.68
C LYS A 378 -14.84 23.41 -3.55
N GLU A 379 -14.47 23.22 -4.82
CA GLU A 379 -15.28 22.40 -5.74
C GLU A 379 -15.31 20.94 -5.29
N GLY A 380 -14.19 20.42 -4.77
CA GLY A 380 -14.13 19.09 -4.20
C GLY A 380 -15.03 18.92 -2.98
N TYR A 381 -15.02 19.89 -2.06
CA TYR A 381 -15.89 19.92 -0.89
C TYR A 381 -17.36 19.99 -1.28
N ASN A 382 -17.75 20.91 -2.17
CA ASN A 382 -19.15 21.03 -2.62
C ASN A 382 -19.65 19.72 -3.24
N GLN A 383 -18.83 19.11 -4.11
CA GLN A 383 -19.20 17.86 -4.75
C GLN A 383 -19.24 16.68 -3.77
N ALA A 384 -18.33 16.64 -2.80
CA ALA A 384 -18.34 15.64 -1.74
C ALA A 384 -19.54 15.84 -0.81
N TYR A 385 -19.88 17.08 -0.48
CA TYR A 385 -21.05 17.41 0.33
C TYR A 385 -22.33 16.90 -0.33
N ASP A 386 -22.51 17.20 -1.63
CA ASP A 386 -23.70 16.77 -2.41
C ASP A 386 -23.84 15.25 -2.53
N ILE A 387 -22.74 14.49 -2.40
CA ILE A 387 -22.73 13.02 -2.53
C ILE A 387 -22.77 12.32 -1.17
N ILE A 388 -21.96 12.77 -0.22
CA ILE A 388 -21.71 12.10 1.06
C ILE A 388 -22.74 12.49 2.12
N ILE A 389 -23.17 13.75 2.19
CA ILE A 389 -24.15 14.17 3.20
C ILE A 389 -25.46 13.39 3.04
N PRO A 390 -26.06 13.23 1.84
CA PRO A 390 -27.27 12.42 1.68
C PRO A 390 -27.11 10.95 2.08
N ILE A 391 -25.90 10.39 2.00
CA ILE A 391 -25.61 9.04 2.50
C ILE A 391 -25.67 9.05 4.03
N LEU A 392 -24.95 9.96 4.68
CA LEU A 392 -24.91 10.09 6.13
C LEU A 392 -26.25 10.48 6.75
N SER A 393 -27.07 11.30 6.09
CA SER A 393 -28.37 11.76 6.59
C SER A 393 -29.41 10.66 6.70
N LYS A 394 -29.21 9.50 6.05
CA LYS A 394 -30.10 8.33 6.21
C LYS A 394 -29.89 7.62 7.53
N GLU A 395 -28.71 7.78 8.14
CA GLU A 395 -28.34 7.10 9.38
C GLU A 395 -29.13 7.64 10.55
N LYS A 396 -29.70 6.70 11.33
CA LYS A 396 -30.48 7.03 12.53
C LYS A 396 -29.64 7.09 13.80
N ASP A 397 -28.35 6.75 13.72
CA ASP A 397 -27.45 6.86 14.87
C ASP A 397 -27.34 8.32 15.32
N PRO A 398 -27.59 8.63 16.61
CA PRO A 398 -27.56 10.00 17.12
C PRO A 398 -26.24 10.73 16.91
N ARG A 399 -25.10 10.04 16.93
CA ARG A 399 -23.77 10.63 16.74
C ARG A 399 -23.58 11.04 15.28
N ILE A 400 -23.94 10.15 14.34
CA ILE A 400 -23.88 10.46 12.90
C ILE A 400 -24.87 11.59 12.57
N SER A 401 -26.11 11.51 13.05
CA SER A 401 -27.11 12.55 12.82
C SER A 401 -26.69 13.91 13.39
N SER A 402 -26.07 13.94 14.58
CA SER A 402 -25.52 15.17 15.16
C SER A 402 -24.37 15.74 14.33
N ASN A 403 -23.48 14.90 13.80
CA ASN A 403 -22.39 15.31 12.94
C ASN A 403 -22.88 15.85 11.59
N VAL A 404 -23.90 15.21 11.00
CA VAL A 404 -24.57 15.68 9.77
C VAL A 404 -25.21 17.04 10.01
N LEU A 405 -25.98 17.18 11.09
CA LEU A 405 -26.58 18.47 11.46
C LEU A 405 -25.50 19.54 11.64
N MET A 406 -24.41 19.24 12.34
CA MET A 406 -23.31 20.18 12.51
C MET A 406 -22.68 20.58 11.16
N ALA A 407 -22.47 19.62 10.25
CA ALA A 407 -21.95 19.90 8.93
C ALA A 407 -22.90 20.79 8.10
N GLU A 408 -24.21 20.52 8.14
CA GLU A 408 -25.24 21.33 7.49
C GLU A 408 -25.29 22.75 8.06
N LEU A 409 -25.24 22.89 9.39
CA LEU A 409 -25.22 24.20 10.06
C LEU A 409 -23.94 24.97 9.74
N ILE A 410 -22.76 24.33 9.75
CA ILE A 410 -21.51 24.96 9.31
C ILE A 410 -21.65 25.43 7.87
N ASN A 411 -22.18 24.59 6.98
CA ASN A 411 -22.32 24.92 5.57
C ASN A 411 -23.28 26.09 5.32
N GLU A 412 -24.33 26.24 6.13
CA GLU A 412 -25.30 27.33 6.04
C GLU A 412 -24.81 28.64 6.70
N PHE A 413 -24.13 28.54 7.84
CA PHE A 413 -23.76 29.72 8.64
C PHE A 413 -22.34 30.24 8.38
N VAL A 414 -21.44 29.41 7.87
CA VAL A 414 -20.06 29.82 7.57
C VAL A 414 -19.99 30.27 6.11
N ASP A 415 -19.31 31.38 5.88
CA ASP A 415 -18.90 31.81 4.55
C ASP A 415 -17.81 30.84 4.03
N THR A 416 -18.27 29.74 3.43
CA THR A 416 -17.41 28.68 2.88
C THR A 416 -16.53 29.22 1.75
N ASP A 417 -17.02 30.22 1.00
CA ASP A 417 -16.23 30.91 -0.02
C ASP A 417 -15.01 31.60 0.61
N ALA A 418 -15.22 32.41 1.65
CA ALA A 418 -14.13 33.06 2.37
C ALA A 418 -13.18 32.06 3.04
N LEU A 419 -13.70 30.93 3.55
CA LEU A 419 -12.89 29.86 4.13
C LEU A 419 -11.97 29.24 3.07
N PHE A 420 -12.52 28.80 1.94
CA PHE A 420 -11.72 28.16 0.90
C PHE A 420 -10.82 29.15 0.14
N GLU A 421 -11.11 30.46 0.14
CA GLU A 421 -10.16 31.47 -0.37
C GLU A 421 -8.85 31.55 0.43
N THR A 422 -8.82 31.04 1.66
CA THR A 422 -7.57 30.88 2.42
C THR A 422 -6.62 29.87 1.77
N TYR A 423 -7.14 28.94 0.97
CA TYR A 423 -6.39 27.93 0.24
C TYR A 423 -6.78 27.92 -1.25
N LYS A 424 -5.94 28.52 -2.09
CA LYS A 424 -6.17 28.70 -3.52
C LYS A 424 -5.83 27.45 -4.35
N GLY A 425 -5.34 26.37 -3.74
CA GLY A 425 -5.28 25.08 -4.39
C GLY A 425 -3.90 24.53 -4.76
N SER A 426 -2.91 25.39 -5.01
CA SER A 426 -1.53 24.94 -5.21
C SER A 426 -0.80 24.85 -3.87
N MET A 427 -0.23 23.68 -3.59
CA MET A 427 0.61 23.36 -2.45
C MET A 427 1.95 22.82 -2.93
N PHE A 428 3.00 23.02 -2.16
CA PHE A 428 4.30 22.44 -2.41
C PHE A 428 4.98 22.07 -1.09
N GLY A 429 5.88 21.09 -1.16
CA GLY A 429 6.83 20.80 -0.10
C GLY A 429 8.21 20.58 -0.68
N SER A 430 9.26 20.92 0.06
CA SER A 430 10.63 20.61 -0.32
C SER A 430 11.45 20.14 0.88
N PHE A 431 12.33 19.18 0.63
CA PHE A 431 13.42 18.77 1.49
C PHE A 431 14.74 19.27 0.89
N ASN A 432 15.45 20.11 1.64
CA ASN A 432 16.65 20.81 1.19
C ASN A 432 17.93 20.26 1.86
N GLY A 433 17.90 19.01 2.32
CA GLY A 433 19.01 18.36 3.01
C GLY A 433 18.99 18.64 4.51
N ILE A 434 20.15 18.53 5.15
CA ILE A 434 20.31 18.59 6.60
C ILE A 434 21.29 19.67 7.03
N LYS A 435 20.98 20.31 8.15
CA LYS A 435 21.80 21.36 8.75
C LYS A 435 22.03 21.04 10.21
N LYS A 436 23.26 21.20 10.67
CA LYS A 436 23.59 21.16 12.09
C LYS A 436 23.01 22.39 12.79
N VAL A 437 22.18 22.14 13.79
CA VAL A 437 21.59 23.19 14.63
C VAL A 437 22.00 22.94 16.07
N LYS A 438 22.26 24.03 16.80
CA LYS A 438 22.53 23.95 18.23
C LYS A 438 21.21 23.73 18.95
N THR A 439 21.11 22.64 19.71
CA THR A 439 19.96 22.31 20.55
C THR A 439 20.36 22.40 22.01
N THR A 440 19.38 22.62 22.85
CA THR A 440 19.54 22.58 24.31
C THR A 440 18.66 21.45 24.80
N ARG A 441 19.25 20.45 25.43
CA ARG A 441 18.52 19.33 26.05
C ARG A 441 18.69 19.37 27.57
N ILE A 442 17.66 18.93 28.28
CA ILE A 442 17.73 18.69 29.71
C ILE A 442 18.08 17.21 29.89
N GLU A 443 19.24 16.93 30.47
CA GLU A 443 19.65 15.57 30.83
C GLU A 443 19.33 15.37 32.31
N PHE A 444 18.53 14.34 32.60
CA PHE A 444 18.21 13.95 33.97
C PHE A 444 19.28 12.98 34.46
N ILE A 445 20.13 13.45 35.35
CA ILE A 445 21.17 12.63 35.97
C ILE A 445 20.61 12.13 37.30
N TYR A 446 20.41 10.81 37.38
CA TYR A 446 19.98 10.14 38.60
C TYR A 446 21.19 9.51 39.29
N ASP A 447 21.42 9.85 40.56
CA ASP A 447 22.42 9.17 41.39
C ASP A 447 21.77 8.02 42.16
N GLU A 448 22.00 6.79 41.68
CA GLU A 448 21.47 5.55 42.26
C GLU A 448 21.84 5.33 43.74
N ASN A 449 22.89 6.00 44.25
CA ASN A 449 23.34 5.84 45.64
C ASN A 449 22.70 6.84 46.61
N THR A 450 22.35 8.04 46.12
CA THR A 450 21.77 9.11 46.94
C THR A 450 20.29 9.33 46.66
N PHE A 451 19.75 8.72 45.60
CA PHE A 451 18.38 8.90 45.10
C PHE A 451 18.06 10.37 44.74
N GLU A 452 19.09 11.19 44.51
CA GLU A 452 18.94 12.59 44.11
C GLU A 452 18.87 12.72 42.58
N TYR A 453 18.07 13.68 42.11
CA TYR A 453 17.89 14.00 40.69
C TYR A 453 18.55 15.36 40.41
N GLU A 454 19.41 15.43 39.40
CA GLU A 454 19.98 16.68 38.90
C GLU A 454 19.55 16.89 37.44
N GLU A 455 18.92 18.04 37.16
CA GLU A 455 18.64 18.49 35.81
C GLU A 455 19.83 19.28 35.29
N LYS A 456 20.44 18.80 34.21
CA LYS A 456 21.55 19.49 33.57
C LYS A 456 21.18 19.96 32.18
N GLU A 457 21.20 21.26 31.97
CA GLU A 457 21.06 21.87 30.65
C GLU A 457 22.35 21.64 29.85
N ILE A 458 22.28 20.82 28.82
CA ILE A 458 23.40 20.49 27.94
C ILE A 458 23.14 21.06 26.56
N GLN A 459 24.09 21.85 26.06
CA GLN A 459 24.08 22.33 24.67
C GLN A 459 24.68 21.25 23.76
N GLY A 460 23.89 20.79 22.81
CA GLY A 460 24.27 19.83 21.78
C GLY A 460 24.26 20.44 20.37
N GLU A 461 24.78 19.69 19.40
CA GLU A 461 24.54 19.93 17.99
C GLU A 461 23.78 18.72 17.44
N GLU A 462 22.63 18.97 16.82
CA GLU A 462 21.79 17.94 16.21
C GLU A 462 21.67 18.17 14.70
N ASP A 463 21.60 17.08 13.95
CA ASP A 463 21.39 17.10 12.51
C ASP A 463 19.89 17.28 12.21
N MET A 464 19.51 18.47 11.74
CA MET A 464 18.11 18.82 11.50
C MET A 464 17.77 18.80 10.00
N PRO A 465 16.74 18.04 9.58
CA PRO A 465 16.30 18.07 8.20
C PRO A 465 15.60 19.40 7.89
N ILE A 466 15.97 20.01 6.76
CA ILE A 466 15.43 21.29 6.34
C ILE A 466 14.25 21.07 5.41
N PHE A 467 13.08 21.48 5.88
CA PHE A 467 11.82 21.36 5.16
C PHE A 467 11.16 22.71 4.93
N THR A 468 10.46 22.80 3.81
CA THR A 468 9.55 23.90 3.51
C THR A 468 8.24 23.30 3.06
N LEU A 469 7.13 23.77 3.64
CA LEU A 469 5.77 23.46 3.20
C LEU A 469 5.08 24.77 2.91
N GLY A 470 4.37 24.87 1.79
CA GLY A 470 3.60 26.08 1.52
C GLY A 470 2.42 25.85 0.61
N PHE A 471 1.48 26.77 0.68
CA PHE A 471 0.31 26.76 -0.18
C PHE A 471 -0.09 28.17 -0.58
N SER A 472 -0.78 28.23 -1.72
CA SER A 472 -1.31 29.46 -2.28
C SER A 472 -2.56 29.92 -1.54
N THR A 473 -2.69 31.24 -1.36
CA THR A 473 -3.79 31.87 -0.62
C THR A 473 -4.22 33.17 -1.29
N ASN A 474 -5.53 33.43 -1.36
CA ASN A 474 -6.06 34.74 -1.73
C ASN A 474 -6.33 35.62 -0.50
N ARG A 475 -6.38 35.01 0.70
CA ARG A 475 -6.71 35.65 1.97
C ARG A 475 -5.53 35.64 2.93
N SER A 476 -4.41 36.20 2.47
CA SER A 476 -3.21 36.41 3.30
C SER A 476 -3.49 37.22 4.58
N ASP A 477 -4.58 38.00 4.62
CA ASP A 477 -5.02 38.71 5.83
C ASP A 477 -5.45 37.78 6.97
N ILE A 478 -5.99 36.58 6.66
CA ILE A 478 -6.49 35.64 7.68
C ILE A 478 -5.34 35.02 8.49
N PRO A 479 -4.34 34.35 7.88
CA PRO A 479 -3.18 33.85 8.63
C PRO A 479 -2.49 34.95 9.43
N GLU A 480 -2.36 36.16 8.86
CA GLU A 480 -1.74 37.29 9.55
C GLU A 480 -2.52 37.74 10.80
N LYS A 481 -3.86 37.74 10.76
CA LYS A 481 -4.70 38.01 11.95
C LYS A 481 -4.46 36.96 13.04
N ILE A 482 -4.42 35.68 12.65
CA ILE A 482 -4.19 34.55 13.56
C ILE A 482 -2.83 34.69 14.26
N LEU A 483 -1.76 34.90 13.50
CA LEU A 483 -0.40 35.04 14.02
C LEU A 483 -0.26 36.25 14.95
N LYS A 484 -0.93 37.38 14.63
CA LYS A 484 -0.98 38.55 15.51
C LYS A 484 -1.64 38.27 16.85
N HIS A 485 -2.70 37.46 16.87
CA HIS A 485 -3.34 37.09 18.12
C HIS A 485 -2.47 36.12 18.92
N PHE A 486 -1.85 35.11 18.28
CA PHE A 486 -0.92 34.22 18.97
C PHE A 486 0.28 34.96 19.56
N GLY A 487 0.88 35.91 18.84
CA GLY A 487 1.97 36.76 19.35
C GLY A 487 1.60 37.68 20.51
N ARG A 488 0.30 37.87 20.78
CA ARG A 488 -0.18 38.56 21.99
C ARG A 488 -0.40 37.62 23.16
N MET A 489 -0.76 36.36 22.89
CA MET A 489 -1.06 35.37 23.91
C MET A 489 0.21 34.68 24.44
N THR A 490 1.25 34.58 23.63
CA THR A 490 2.52 33.92 24.00
C THR A 490 3.71 34.66 23.42
N SER A 491 4.82 34.67 24.15
CA SER A 491 6.11 35.22 23.70
C SER A 491 6.79 34.37 22.62
N ARG A 492 6.34 33.12 22.42
CA ARG A 492 6.90 32.20 21.43
C ARG A 492 6.72 32.68 19.99
N PHE A 493 5.69 33.47 19.72
CA PHE A 493 5.40 34.01 18.38
C PHE A 493 5.96 35.42 18.24
N LYS A 494 7.02 35.58 17.46
CA LYS A 494 7.71 36.85 17.24
C LYS A 494 7.51 37.34 15.81
N ASN A 495 6.99 38.55 15.68
CA ASN A 495 6.90 39.22 14.37
C ASN A 495 8.26 39.83 14.03
N MET A 496 8.88 39.35 12.95
CA MET A 496 10.20 39.79 12.48
C MET A 496 10.10 40.74 11.28
N GLY A 497 8.93 41.33 11.05
CA GLY A 497 8.60 42.23 9.95
C GLY A 497 8.28 41.48 8.65
N SER A 498 9.27 40.79 8.08
CA SER A 498 9.12 40.10 6.78
C SER A 498 8.66 38.64 6.90
N TYR A 499 8.71 38.08 8.11
CA TYR A 499 8.27 36.74 8.48
C TYR A 499 7.89 36.70 9.97
N TRP A 500 7.25 35.62 10.39
CA TRP A 500 7.03 35.28 11.79
C TRP A 500 7.97 34.15 12.21
N MET A 501 8.43 34.20 13.46
CA MET A 501 9.22 33.14 14.08
C MET A 501 8.44 32.56 15.24
N VAL A 502 8.35 31.24 15.30
CA VAL A 502 7.76 30.49 16.40
C VAL A 502 8.89 29.74 17.10
N GLU A 503 9.20 30.11 18.34
CA GLU A 503 10.26 29.48 19.12
C GLU A 503 9.87 28.06 19.57
N ASP A 504 10.87 27.17 19.61
CA ASP A 504 10.77 25.78 20.08
C ASP A 504 9.64 24.99 19.41
N ALA A 505 9.47 25.17 18.09
CA ALA A 505 8.32 24.65 17.36
C ALA A 505 8.60 23.30 16.68
N VAL A 506 9.83 23.07 16.22
CA VAL A 506 10.25 21.83 15.57
C VAL A 506 11.04 21.01 16.58
N PHE A 507 10.55 19.80 16.89
CA PHE A 507 11.08 18.92 17.94
C PHE A 507 11.30 19.62 19.29
N ASN A 508 10.45 20.60 19.62
CA ASN A 508 10.56 21.44 20.82
C ASN A 508 11.93 22.13 21.01
N SER A 509 12.71 22.26 19.93
CA SER A 509 14.12 22.67 20.02
C SER A 509 14.54 23.69 18.96
N VAL A 510 13.84 23.76 17.82
CA VAL A 510 14.22 24.62 16.70
C VAL A 510 13.07 25.55 16.30
N PRO A 511 13.35 26.81 15.91
CA PRO A 511 12.32 27.72 15.45
C PRO A 511 11.64 27.27 14.15
N LEU A 512 10.33 27.51 14.06
CA LEU A 512 9.58 27.46 12.80
C LEU A 512 9.39 28.88 12.28
N TYR A 513 9.69 29.09 11.01
CA TYR A 513 9.48 30.37 10.33
C TYR A 513 8.23 30.30 9.46
N ILE A 514 7.40 31.34 9.54
CA ILE A 514 6.17 31.48 8.75
C ILE A 514 6.30 32.71 7.85
N ILE A 515 6.24 32.49 6.54
CA ILE A 515 6.34 33.54 5.52
C ILE A 515 4.97 33.68 4.86
N ASN A 516 4.39 34.88 4.92
CA ASN A 516 3.11 35.20 4.31
C ASN A 516 3.30 36.29 3.26
N LYS A 517 3.70 35.89 2.06
CA LYS A 517 4.13 36.79 0.98
C LYS A 517 3.79 36.21 -0.39
N ASN A 518 3.69 37.08 -1.40
CA ASN A 518 3.51 36.68 -2.80
C ASN A 518 2.28 35.78 -3.06
N GLY A 519 1.24 35.92 -2.23
CA GLY A 519 0.04 35.08 -2.31
C GLY A 519 0.27 33.64 -1.85
N LEU A 520 1.30 33.40 -1.04
CA LEU A 520 1.60 32.10 -0.43
C LEU A 520 1.71 32.24 1.09
N LEU A 521 1.26 31.20 1.80
CA LEU A 521 1.59 30.96 3.20
C LEU A 521 2.58 29.79 3.24
N ILE A 522 3.73 30.01 3.85
CA ILE A 522 4.86 29.07 3.85
C ILE A 522 5.32 28.86 5.29
N PHE A 523 5.57 27.61 5.64
CA PHE A 523 6.12 27.14 6.90
C PHE A 523 7.45 26.46 6.61
N THR A 524 8.51 26.86 7.31
CA THR A 524 9.83 26.31 7.09
C THR A 524 10.69 26.39 8.34
N ASN A 525 11.56 25.43 8.56
CA ASN A 525 12.65 25.55 9.54
C ASN A 525 13.95 26.06 8.89
N ASP A 526 13.90 26.46 7.62
CA ASP A 526 15.01 27.10 6.91
C ASP A 526 15.09 28.58 7.26
N GLU A 527 16.02 28.90 8.16
CA GLU A 527 16.30 30.28 8.57
C GLU A 527 16.79 31.15 7.41
N ASP A 528 17.54 30.59 6.45
CA ASP A 528 18.06 31.35 5.31
C ASP A 528 16.91 31.71 4.36
N LEU A 529 15.97 30.79 4.14
CA LEU A 529 14.75 31.07 3.41
C LEU A 529 13.95 32.22 4.06
N ALA A 530 13.81 32.20 5.39
CA ALA A 530 13.06 33.22 6.11
C ALA A 530 13.76 34.59 6.11
N LYS A 531 15.06 34.63 6.41
CA LYS A 531 15.80 35.88 6.62
C LYS A 531 16.28 36.51 5.32
N ASN A 532 16.85 35.71 4.43
CA ASN A 532 17.58 36.20 3.26
C ASN A 532 16.79 36.02 1.96
N HIS A 533 15.88 35.04 1.91
CA HIS A 533 15.14 34.68 0.70
C HIS A 533 13.61 34.70 0.87
N SER A 534 13.06 35.59 1.72
CA SER A 534 11.61 35.64 2.01
C SER A 534 10.73 35.95 0.78
N ASP A 535 11.31 36.53 -0.28
CA ASP A 535 10.65 36.76 -1.58
C ASP A 535 10.90 35.63 -2.61
N GLY A 536 11.58 34.56 -2.18
CA GLY A 536 12.01 33.40 -2.96
C GLY A 536 13.51 33.42 -3.30
N TYR A 537 14.04 32.27 -3.73
CA TYR A 537 15.46 32.02 -4.02
C TYR A 537 16.00 32.71 -5.30
N GLY A 538 15.18 33.47 -6.03
CA GLY A 538 15.62 34.28 -7.18
C GLY A 538 16.35 33.49 -8.28
N SER A 539 17.66 33.72 -8.41
CA SER A 539 18.50 32.99 -9.37
C SER A 539 18.59 31.49 -9.06
N ASN A 540 18.48 31.11 -7.80
CA ASN A 540 18.68 29.75 -7.31
C ASN A 540 17.34 29.01 -7.10
N ALA A 541 16.22 29.61 -7.54
CA ALA A 541 14.93 28.95 -7.53
C ALA A 541 14.83 27.87 -8.63
N LEU A 542 13.96 26.88 -8.42
CA LEU A 542 13.76 25.75 -9.34
C LEU A 542 13.46 26.22 -10.78
N LYS A 543 14.29 25.75 -11.73
CA LYS A 543 14.24 26.11 -13.15
C LYS A 543 14.37 24.88 -14.05
N GLY A 544 14.38 25.11 -15.37
CA GLY A 544 14.70 24.09 -16.36
C GLY A 544 13.65 22.98 -16.49
N LYS A 545 14.12 21.74 -16.66
CA LYS A 545 13.28 20.57 -16.96
C LYS A 545 12.29 20.26 -15.83
N ARG A 546 12.77 20.23 -14.57
CA ARG A 546 11.95 19.94 -13.39
C ARG A 546 10.86 20.99 -13.17
N ALA A 547 11.18 22.27 -13.30
CA ALA A 547 10.19 23.35 -13.23
C ALA A 547 9.14 23.29 -14.35
N LYS A 548 9.52 22.81 -15.56
CA LYS A 548 8.56 22.58 -16.65
C LYS A 548 7.67 21.37 -16.33
N ALA A 549 8.24 20.28 -15.82
CA ALA A 549 7.52 19.08 -15.42
C ALA A 549 6.47 19.38 -14.35
N ALA A 550 6.85 20.09 -13.27
CA ALA A 550 5.92 20.53 -12.22
C ALA A 550 4.79 21.46 -12.73
N LYS A 551 5.07 22.30 -13.73
CA LYS A 551 4.02 23.14 -14.36
C LYS A 551 3.10 22.35 -15.28
N SER A 552 3.62 21.31 -15.93
CA SER A 552 2.85 20.47 -16.84
C SER A 552 2.06 19.38 -16.12
N SER A 553 2.50 18.99 -14.92
CA SER A 553 1.72 18.10 -14.07
C SER A 553 0.43 18.76 -13.69
N LYS A 554 -0.64 17.99 -13.73
CA LYS A 554 -1.99 18.50 -13.53
C LYS A 554 -2.34 18.48 -12.06
N PHE A 555 -2.41 17.27 -11.52
CA PHE A 555 -2.71 17.04 -10.11
C PHE A 555 -1.45 17.05 -9.22
N MET A 556 -0.41 16.29 -9.59
CA MET A 556 0.79 16.15 -8.76
C MET A 556 2.07 15.95 -9.58
N TYR A 557 3.15 16.53 -9.06
CA TYR A 557 4.53 16.21 -9.46
C TYR A 557 5.37 15.98 -8.21
N GLY A 558 6.17 14.93 -8.21
CA GLY A 558 7.15 14.63 -7.17
C GLY A 558 8.52 14.40 -7.79
N TYR A 559 9.55 14.89 -7.11
CA TYR A 559 10.95 14.64 -7.41
C TYR A 559 11.66 14.30 -6.10
N PHE A 560 12.46 13.24 -6.09
CA PHE A 560 13.25 12.87 -4.93
C PHE A 560 14.56 12.21 -5.34
N ASP A 561 15.67 12.76 -4.85
CA ASP A 561 17.00 12.19 -5.00
C ASP A 561 17.30 11.29 -3.80
N TRP A 562 17.11 9.98 -4.00
CA TRP A 562 17.30 8.96 -2.97
C TRP A 562 18.77 8.86 -2.54
N GLY A 563 19.71 9.08 -3.47
CA GLY A 563 21.14 8.98 -3.18
C GLY A 563 21.58 10.04 -2.17
N VAL A 564 21.18 11.30 -2.42
CA VAL A 564 21.49 12.40 -1.49
C VAL A 564 20.72 12.25 -0.18
N ALA A 565 19.42 11.92 -0.23
CA ALA A 565 18.59 11.84 0.97
C ALA A 565 19.12 10.82 1.99
N LEU A 566 19.39 9.58 1.57
CA LEU A 566 19.87 8.52 2.45
C LEU A 566 21.24 8.80 3.07
N SER A 567 22.12 9.46 2.33
CA SER A 567 23.44 9.84 2.86
C SER A 567 23.36 10.92 3.94
N SER A 568 22.26 11.68 3.93
CA SER A 568 22.10 12.85 4.80
C SER A 568 21.28 12.54 6.04
N LEU A 569 20.20 11.75 5.94
CA LEU A 569 19.22 11.57 7.02
C LEU A 569 19.80 10.87 8.25
N PRO A 570 19.66 11.44 9.47
CA PRO A 570 20.15 10.82 10.71
C PRO A 570 19.32 9.58 11.02
N ARG A 571 19.97 8.55 11.57
CA ARG A 571 19.27 7.30 11.91
C ARG A 571 18.29 7.50 13.06
N GLU A 572 18.62 8.42 13.96
CA GLU A 572 17.85 8.74 15.15
C GLU A 572 16.43 9.26 14.84
N MET A 573 16.18 9.70 13.60
CA MET A 573 14.84 10.13 13.16
C MET A 573 13.89 8.97 12.83
N PHE A 574 14.40 7.75 12.75
CA PHE A 574 13.66 6.58 12.32
C PHE A 574 13.71 5.51 13.41
N ASN A 575 12.64 4.73 13.53
CA ASN A 575 12.68 3.55 14.38
C ASN A 575 13.61 2.48 13.78
N THR A 576 13.91 1.43 14.53
CA THR A 576 14.81 0.34 14.10
C THR A 576 14.40 -0.23 12.73
N ARG A 577 13.13 -0.59 12.56
CA ARG A 577 12.60 -1.16 11.30
C ARG A 577 12.75 -0.20 10.12
N GLN A 578 12.45 1.08 10.32
CA GLN A 578 12.60 2.11 9.29
C GLN A 578 14.07 2.32 8.92
N ASN A 579 14.97 2.32 9.90
CA ASN A 579 16.42 2.41 9.65
C ASN A 579 16.95 1.21 8.88
N GLU A 580 16.46 0.01 9.17
CA GLU A 580 16.83 -1.18 8.42
C GLU A 580 16.41 -1.06 6.94
N ILE A 581 15.21 -0.51 6.68
CA ILE A 581 14.73 -0.24 5.30
C ILE A 581 15.61 0.78 4.61
N LEU A 582 15.96 1.85 5.31
CA LEU A 582 16.84 2.88 4.77
C LEU A 582 18.25 2.34 4.51
N ASP A 583 18.78 1.50 5.39
CA ASP A 583 20.10 0.87 5.28
C ASP A 583 20.16 -0.10 4.10
N ALA A 584 19.12 -0.90 3.88
CA ALA A 584 19.03 -1.79 2.73
C ALA A 584 18.94 -1.03 1.39
N MET A 585 18.60 0.25 1.46
CA MET A 585 18.60 1.20 0.35
C MET A 585 19.89 2.04 0.26
N ARG A 586 20.75 2.05 1.29
CA ARG A 586 22.02 2.80 1.27
C ARG A 586 22.96 2.21 0.21
N GLY A 587 23.56 3.10 -0.59
CA GLY A 587 24.38 2.71 -1.74
C GLY A 587 23.58 2.45 -3.03
N LYS A 588 22.25 2.31 -2.93
CA LYS A 588 21.33 2.25 -4.08
C LYS A 588 20.89 3.67 -4.45
N THR A 589 21.71 4.35 -5.26
CA THR A 589 21.47 5.75 -5.62
C THR A 589 20.57 5.88 -6.86
N GLY A 590 19.70 6.89 -6.82
CA GLY A 590 18.83 7.18 -7.94
C GLY A 590 17.83 8.29 -7.66
N VAL A 591 17.12 8.67 -8.71
CA VAL A 591 16.14 9.73 -8.74
C VAL A 591 14.76 9.15 -9.00
N LEU A 592 13.84 9.41 -8.09
CA LEU A 592 12.42 9.15 -8.23
C LEU A 592 11.70 10.37 -8.80
N GLU A 593 10.99 10.21 -9.90
CA GLU A 593 10.07 11.21 -10.46
C GLU A 593 8.66 10.65 -10.53
N LEU A 594 7.68 11.38 -9.97
CA LEU A 594 6.26 11.04 -10.03
C LEU A 594 5.53 12.11 -10.83
N VAL A 595 4.76 11.71 -11.83
CA VAL A 595 3.94 12.62 -12.65
C VAL A 595 2.52 12.07 -12.74
N SER A 596 1.52 12.88 -12.45
CA SER A 596 0.12 12.52 -12.66
C SER A 596 -0.44 13.11 -13.96
N SER A 597 -1.45 12.44 -14.53
CA SER A 597 -2.31 12.99 -15.57
C SER A 597 -3.35 13.96 -14.99
N ASP A 598 -4.20 14.51 -15.88
CA ASP A 598 -5.50 15.04 -15.47
C ASP A 598 -6.34 13.94 -14.84
N ILE A 599 -7.11 14.30 -13.81
CA ILE A 599 -8.15 13.45 -13.22
C ILE A 599 -9.41 13.52 -14.07
N THR A 600 -10.02 12.37 -14.36
CA THR A 600 -11.33 12.27 -14.99
C THR A 600 -12.35 11.65 -14.03
N LYS A 601 -13.64 11.68 -14.41
CA LYS A 601 -14.70 10.98 -13.67
C LYS A 601 -14.51 9.48 -13.51
N THR A 602 -13.61 8.85 -14.26
CA THR A 602 -13.47 7.40 -14.25
C THR A 602 -12.09 6.95 -13.81
N LYS A 603 -11.07 7.82 -13.89
CA LYS A 603 -9.69 7.46 -13.54
C LYS A 603 -8.71 8.62 -13.39
N THR A 604 -7.58 8.31 -12.77
CA THR A 604 -6.34 9.10 -12.83
C THR A 604 -5.16 8.19 -13.14
N LYS A 605 -4.26 8.67 -13.99
CA LYS A 605 -3.01 7.98 -14.33
C LYS A 605 -1.84 8.62 -13.63
N PHE A 606 -0.89 7.79 -13.23
CA PHE A 606 0.37 8.17 -12.61
C PHE A 606 1.49 7.45 -13.37
N ASN A 607 2.61 8.15 -13.52
CA ASN A 607 3.86 7.58 -14.00
C ASN A 607 4.91 7.84 -12.94
N LEU A 608 5.44 6.76 -12.36
CA LEU A 608 6.54 6.79 -11.43
C LEU A 608 7.78 6.26 -12.16
N THR A 609 8.79 7.10 -12.31
CA THR A 609 10.06 6.73 -12.92
C THR A 609 11.14 6.74 -11.86
N TYR A 610 11.79 5.60 -11.66
CA TYR A 610 13.00 5.50 -10.85
C TYR A 610 14.22 5.35 -11.76
N ASN A 611 15.08 6.37 -11.81
CA ASN A 611 16.33 6.34 -12.57
C ASN A 611 17.49 6.05 -11.63
N PHE A 612 18.34 5.08 -11.94
CA PHE A 612 19.53 4.77 -11.14
C PHE A 612 20.81 5.06 -11.93
N ASP A 613 21.92 5.29 -11.22
CA ASP A 613 23.16 5.84 -11.80
C ASP A 613 23.98 4.82 -12.62
N GLY A 614 23.38 3.70 -13.04
CA GLY A 614 23.99 2.72 -13.94
C GLY A 614 25.17 1.93 -13.34
N THR A 615 25.41 2.00 -12.03
CA THR A 615 26.34 1.12 -11.29
C THR A 615 25.85 -0.32 -11.20
N TYR A 616 24.59 -0.56 -11.55
CA TYR A 616 23.95 -1.87 -11.58
C TYR A 616 23.93 -2.40 -13.01
N ASP A 617 24.19 -3.71 -13.18
CA ASP A 617 24.26 -4.34 -14.50
C ASP A 617 22.99 -4.14 -15.35
N ASN A 618 21.80 -4.05 -14.73
CA ASN A 618 20.53 -3.66 -15.36
C ASN A 618 19.43 -3.35 -14.34
N SER A 619 18.32 -2.74 -14.81
CA SER A 619 17.13 -2.42 -14.01
C SER A 619 16.41 -3.61 -13.39
N GLY A 620 16.47 -4.78 -14.01
CA GLY A 620 15.83 -5.97 -13.47
C GLY A 620 16.49 -6.39 -12.17
N LYS A 621 17.83 -6.47 -12.14
CA LYS A 621 18.58 -6.75 -10.90
C LYS A 621 18.30 -5.70 -9.84
N TYR A 622 18.34 -4.42 -10.22
CA TYR A 622 18.07 -3.33 -9.30
C TYR A 622 16.68 -3.44 -8.63
N LEU A 623 15.63 -3.70 -9.43
CA LEU A 623 14.28 -3.87 -8.89
C LEU A 623 14.21 -5.06 -7.93
N LEU A 624 14.82 -6.19 -8.28
CA LEU A 624 14.82 -7.37 -7.43
C LEU A 624 15.61 -7.18 -6.14
N ASP A 625 16.77 -6.50 -6.20
CA ASP A 625 17.53 -6.06 -5.03
C ASP A 625 16.68 -5.20 -4.11
N LEU A 626 15.86 -4.29 -4.66
CA LEU A 626 14.97 -3.43 -3.89
C LEU A 626 13.81 -4.20 -3.26
N VAL A 627 13.14 -5.07 -4.03
CA VAL A 627 12.06 -5.95 -3.53
C VAL A 627 12.59 -6.86 -2.42
N ASN A 628 13.77 -7.45 -2.62
CA ASN A 628 14.39 -8.31 -1.63
C ASN A 628 14.72 -7.54 -0.35
N SER A 629 15.30 -6.35 -0.46
CA SER A 629 15.57 -5.51 0.70
C SER A 629 14.31 -5.20 1.50
N VAL A 630 13.21 -4.83 0.84
CA VAL A 630 11.93 -4.58 1.55
C VAL A 630 11.40 -5.87 2.18
N TYR A 631 11.52 -7.00 1.49
CA TYR A 631 11.05 -8.29 1.97
C TYR A 631 11.73 -8.75 3.26
N VAL A 632 13.07 -8.76 3.28
CA VAL A 632 13.88 -9.18 4.44
C VAL A 632 13.51 -8.41 5.71
N LEU A 633 13.06 -7.17 5.54
CA LEU A 633 12.70 -6.24 6.61
C LEU A 633 11.21 -6.24 6.96
N SER A 634 10.42 -6.91 6.12
CA SER A 634 9.00 -7.09 6.35
C SER A 634 8.71 -8.32 7.21
N LYS A 635 9.61 -9.31 7.20
CA LYS A 635 9.73 -10.36 8.22
C LYS A 635 10.01 -9.74 9.59
#